data_AF-A0A6P0TPD9-F1
#
_entry.id   AF-A0A6P0TPD9-F1
#
_cell.length_a   1.000
_cell.length_b   1.000
_cell.length_c   1.000
_cell.angle_alpha   90.00
_cell.angle_beta   90.00
_cell.angle_gamma   90.00
#
_symmetry.space_group_name_H-M   'P 1'
#
loop_
_entity.id
_entity.type
_entity.pdbx_description
1 polymer ?
#
loop_
_entity_poly.entity_id
_entity_poly.type
_entity_poly.pdbx_seq_one_letter_code
_entity_poly.pdbx_strand_id
1 'polypeptide(L)'
;MVTRPDDTLFAQQWYLDNQGQAGGTPGIDLNVLPVWEDYTGEGVAIAILDDGVERDHEDLAINYDSNPAGLASYSYAFDGAPIFVDDDHGTAVAGIIAAERNGIGVTGVAYESSITAFSTFNITEEDASSLLQQQFFDISNNSWGIDNPFESNFELAQNARAGQALETATRNGRNGLGTVFVWAAGNEFEAGASSNYGGYESSRFTIAVAAIDGDGIVAPYSVQGSNLLVSAFGDGDPRFGVDGSIVTTDRTGNQGYNSAGSDFTELDNRNYTGQFNGTSSATPMVSGIVALMLEANPRLGYRDVQEILAYAAIQTEPDDIDEDGLQNWAFNGADNWNGGGLHVNINYGFGRVDARTAVRLAETWTSQHNAANEQRVGGESAAATTIIDGATSTSQINIATDLEIDQVEIDIDLSHQSIEDLIITLVSPSGSRSRLFQGPDLTEVFLDFGAAPFTTFADDPSGFTNDQALIALGESYRQGLDFTFSTTFQWGESALGDWTLEIQDTATGTSGTLNSWSLSVYGDAPSADDTYFYSDNFGAMAQRDGSRDRTRLTDTTGLDRINAAMVTGGIFLNLQPGSTSQIAGQSLTMSPATVIEQAIGGDGADRLQGNGTGNLLDGGRGNDRLLGRDGADQLLGNSGNDRLIGGNDRDRLLGQDGRDRLRGGNDDDRLIGGGGNDRLFGGDGSDVLKAGPGNDQLWGQGGDSNRLIGNQGNDIFVLERRQGQSVIQDFQNGRDRLGLGRGVSLDRLRWSQVGNDIEIRVGANTLAILRNTQVAQLDSTDFTNI
;
A
#
# COMPACT_ATOMS: atom_id res chain seq x y z
N MET A 1 -20.97 2.10 12.18
CA MET A 1 -20.04 2.27 13.32
C MET A 1 -19.20 1.02 13.30
N VAL A 2 -17.90 1.17 13.10
CA VAL A 2 -16.96 0.05 13.06
C VAL A 2 -16.98 -0.65 14.42
N THR A 3 -17.00 -1.98 14.42
CA THR A 3 -17.07 -2.77 15.65
C THR A 3 -15.68 -2.98 16.22
N ARG A 4 -15.37 -2.30 17.34
CA ARG A 4 -14.10 -2.48 18.06
C ARG A 4 -13.96 -3.92 18.59
N PRO A 5 -12.73 -4.47 18.65
CA PRO A 5 -12.43 -5.70 19.37
C PRO A 5 -12.85 -5.65 20.84
N ASP A 6 -13.15 -6.80 21.42
CA ASP A 6 -13.49 -6.97 22.85
C ASP A 6 -12.34 -7.55 23.68
N ASP A 7 -11.18 -7.75 23.06
CA ASP A 7 -9.89 -8.09 23.66
C ASP A 7 -9.53 -7.14 24.80
N THR A 8 -9.08 -7.71 25.91
CA THR A 8 -9.07 -7.01 27.21
C THR A 8 -8.12 -5.81 27.29
N LEU A 9 -7.11 -5.77 26.43
CA LEU A 9 -6.09 -4.73 26.34
C LEU A 9 -6.21 -3.88 25.08
N PHE A 10 -7.18 -4.14 24.19
CA PHE A 10 -7.38 -3.37 22.95
C PHE A 10 -7.49 -1.86 23.21
N ALA A 11 -8.18 -1.47 24.28
CA ALA A 11 -8.35 -0.07 24.65
C ALA A 11 -7.02 0.66 24.98
N GLN A 12 -5.92 -0.07 25.19
CA GLN A 12 -4.59 0.46 25.47
C GLN A 12 -3.68 0.46 24.22
N GLN A 13 -4.05 -0.26 23.16
CA GLN A 13 -3.33 -0.29 21.87
C GLN A 13 -3.63 0.96 21.05
N TRP A 14 -3.08 2.08 21.48
CA TRP A 14 -3.31 3.39 20.86
C TRP A 14 -2.88 3.45 19.39
N TYR A 15 -1.89 2.65 18.96
CA TYR A 15 -1.48 2.55 17.57
C TYR A 15 -2.58 1.96 16.66
N LEU A 16 -3.58 1.24 17.19
CA LEU A 16 -4.73 0.73 16.43
C LEU A 16 -5.93 1.68 16.45
N ASP A 17 -6.12 2.39 17.57
CA ASP A 17 -7.23 3.32 17.80
C ASP A 17 -6.84 4.36 18.86
N ASN A 18 -6.30 5.50 18.43
CA ASN A 18 -5.82 6.53 19.32
C ASN A 18 -6.96 7.47 19.71
N GLN A 19 -7.38 7.37 20.96
CA GLN A 19 -8.37 8.22 21.61
C GLN A 19 -7.72 9.18 22.63
N GLY A 20 -6.39 9.29 22.64
CA GLY A 20 -5.59 10.04 23.61
C GLY A 20 -5.36 9.30 24.94
N GLN A 21 -5.57 7.98 24.97
CA GLN A 21 -5.42 7.15 26.17
C GLN A 21 -3.98 7.05 26.68
N ALA A 22 -3.02 7.31 25.80
CA ALA A 22 -1.58 7.27 26.04
C ALA A 22 -0.97 8.67 25.87
N GLY A 23 -1.71 9.75 26.15
CA GLY A 23 -1.19 11.12 26.08
C GLY A 23 -1.02 11.72 24.68
N GLY A 24 -0.95 10.90 23.63
CA GLY A 24 -0.84 11.34 22.24
C GLY A 24 -2.11 11.96 21.64
N THR A 25 -2.00 12.39 20.38
CA THR A 25 -3.05 13.11 19.65
C THR A 25 -4.11 12.16 19.10
N PRO A 26 -5.40 12.30 19.48
CA PRO A 26 -6.46 11.41 18.99
C PRO A 26 -6.57 11.37 17.45
N GLY A 27 -6.75 10.17 16.90
CA GLY A 27 -6.78 9.89 15.46
C GLY A 27 -5.39 9.79 14.80
N ILE A 28 -4.32 9.95 15.57
CA ILE A 28 -2.97 9.59 15.13
C ILE A 28 -2.73 8.12 15.49
N ASP A 29 -3.18 7.24 14.60
CA ASP A 29 -3.07 5.77 14.66
C ASP A 29 -2.93 5.19 13.23
N LEU A 30 -2.92 3.86 13.10
CA LEU A 30 -2.76 3.16 11.83
C LEU A 30 -3.99 3.24 10.93
N ASN A 31 -5.12 3.77 11.41
CA ASN A 31 -6.40 3.82 10.68
C ASN A 31 -6.86 2.43 10.18
N VAL A 32 -6.68 1.40 11.01
CA VAL A 32 -6.94 -0.01 10.64
C VAL A 32 -8.40 -0.42 10.80
N LEU A 33 -9.12 0.22 11.73
CA LEU A 33 -10.50 -0.16 12.07
C LEU A 33 -11.43 -0.28 10.84
N PRO A 34 -11.46 0.68 9.89
CA PRO A 34 -12.32 0.55 8.69
C PRO A 34 -11.94 -0.61 7.76
N VAL A 35 -10.71 -1.13 7.85
CA VAL A 35 -10.23 -2.24 7.03
C VAL A 35 -10.76 -3.58 7.54
N TRP A 36 -10.85 -3.76 8.86
CA TRP A 36 -11.33 -4.99 9.50
C TRP A 36 -12.81 -5.33 9.24
N GLU A 37 -13.55 -4.48 8.53
CA GLU A 37 -14.86 -4.84 8.00
C GLU A 37 -14.74 -5.75 6.76
N ASP A 38 -13.61 -5.69 6.05
CA ASP A 38 -13.38 -6.35 4.77
C ASP A 38 -12.21 -7.36 4.82
N TYR A 39 -11.12 -7.05 5.54
CA TYR A 39 -9.86 -7.81 5.54
C TYR A 39 -9.24 -7.87 6.93
N THR A 40 -8.62 -8.99 7.26
CA THR A 40 -8.13 -9.35 8.60
C THR A 40 -6.72 -9.95 8.58
N GLY A 41 -6.14 -10.13 7.39
CA GLY A 41 -4.90 -10.84 7.13
C GLY A 41 -5.09 -12.31 6.73
N GLU A 42 -6.33 -12.75 6.50
CA GLU A 42 -6.64 -14.17 6.24
C GLU A 42 -5.89 -14.68 5.00
N GLY A 43 -5.23 -15.84 5.15
CA GLY A 43 -4.55 -16.51 4.05
C GLY A 43 -3.18 -15.94 3.68
N VAL A 44 -2.67 -14.95 4.42
CA VAL A 44 -1.33 -14.39 4.27
C VAL A 44 -0.37 -15.02 5.28
N ALA A 45 0.80 -15.47 4.81
CA ALA A 45 1.82 -16.09 5.64
C ALA A 45 2.99 -15.13 5.91
N ILE A 46 3.33 -14.95 7.19
CA ILE A 46 4.35 -14.00 7.65
C ILE A 46 5.43 -14.75 8.42
N ALA A 47 6.68 -14.59 8.00
CA ALA A 47 7.82 -15.07 8.75
C ALA A 47 8.45 -13.95 9.59
N ILE A 48 8.75 -14.27 10.84
CA ILE A 48 9.37 -13.36 11.81
C ILE A 48 10.79 -13.85 12.04
N LEU A 49 11.79 -13.09 11.58
CA LEU A 49 13.19 -13.32 11.92
C LEU A 49 13.56 -12.46 13.11
N ASP A 50 13.79 -13.10 14.25
CA ASP A 50 13.99 -12.42 15.54
C ASP A 50 14.64 -13.37 16.57
N ASP A 51 14.61 -13.05 17.86
CA ASP A 51 15.12 -13.91 18.95
C ASP A 51 14.24 -15.15 19.23
N GLY A 52 12.99 -15.16 18.76
CA GLY A 52 12.08 -16.29 18.79
C GLY A 52 10.65 -15.89 19.15
N VAL A 53 9.68 -16.78 18.89
CA VAL A 53 8.26 -16.55 19.21
C VAL A 53 7.72 -17.67 20.08
N GLU A 54 7.13 -17.31 21.23
CA GLU A 54 6.44 -18.25 22.11
C GLU A 54 5.15 -18.75 21.47
N ARG A 55 5.27 -19.81 20.67
CA ARG A 55 4.17 -20.39 19.88
C ARG A 55 2.95 -20.85 20.66
N ASP A 56 3.08 -21.13 21.95
CA ASP A 56 1.98 -21.55 22.83
C ASP A 56 1.43 -20.40 23.69
N HIS A 57 1.85 -19.17 23.42
CA HIS A 57 1.22 -17.97 23.96
C HIS A 57 -0.28 -17.97 23.64
N GLU A 58 -1.11 -17.65 24.64
CA GLU A 58 -2.57 -17.76 24.55
C GLU A 58 -3.18 -16.95 23.41
N ASP A 59 -2.49 -15.88 23.01
CA ASP A 59 -2.91 -14.94 21.96
C ASP A 59 -2.25 -15.19 20.58
N LEU A 60 -1.30 -16.12 20.50
CA LEU A 60 -0.56 -16.42 19.26
C LEU A 60 -0.78 -17.86 18.77
N ALA A 61 -1.16 -18.77 19.67
CA ALA A 61 -1.19 -20.20 19.37
C ALA A 61 -2.13 -20.61 18.22
N ILE A 62 -3.19 -19.83 17.99
CA ILE A 62 -4.13 -20.09 16.88
C ILE A 62 -3.53 -19.70 15.53
N ASN A 63 -2.74 -18.62 15.49
CA ASN A 63 -2.15 -18.08 14.29
C ASN A 63 -0.73 -18.62 14.01
N TYR A 64 -0.10 -19.29 14.97
CA TYR A 64 1.24 -19.85 14.77
C TYR A 64 1.22 -21.11 13.89
N ASP A 65 1.87 -21.06 12.73
CA ASP A 65 2.14 -22.22 11.88
C ASP A 65 3.49 -22.86 12.22
N SER A 66 3.42 -24.05 12.83
CA SER A 66 4.59 -24.87 13.19
C SER A 66 5.06 -25.81 12.06
N ASN A 67 4.36 -25.84 10.93
CA ASN A 67 4.74 -26.65 9.78
C ASN A 67 4.37 -25.95 8.46
N PRO A 68 4.95 -24.75 8.21
CA PRO A 68 4.69 -23.99 7.00
C PRO A 68 5.10 -24.74 5.72
N ALA A 69 4.36 -24.46 4.66
CA ALA A 69 4.61 -25.05 3.36
C ALA A 69 6.03 -24.67 2.86
N GLY A 70 6.76 -25.66 2.34
CA GLY A 70 8.12 -25.44 1.81
C GLY A 70 9.25 -25.71 2.81
N LEU A 71 8.97 -25.72 4.13
CA LEU A 71 10.01 -25.89 5.16
C LEU A 71 10.11 -27.28 5.79
N ALA A 72 9.31 -28.25 5.36
CA ALA A 72 9.29 -29.60 5.93
C ALA A 72 10.66 -30.36 5.91
N SER A 73 11.65 -29.88 5.15
CA SER A 73 13.01 -30.45 5.09
C SER A 73 14.09 -29.51 5.67
N TYR A 74 13.72 -28.33 6.13
CA TYR A 74 14.62 -27.34 6.69
C TYR A 74 14.56 -27.41 8.22
N SER A 75 15.71 -27.60 8.87
CA SER A 75 15.82 -27.57 10.32
C SER A 75 16.46 -26.25 10.72
N TYR A 76 15.69 -25.38 11.37
CA TYR A 76 16.19 -24.14 11.95
C TYR A 76 16.26 -24.25 13.47
N ALA A 77 17.01 -23.36 14.10
CA ALA A 77 17.28 -23.39 15.53
C ALA A 77 15.96 -23.40 16.33
N PHE A 78 15.82 -24.40 17.19
CA PHE A 78 14.72 -24.57 18.15
C PHE A 78 13.29 -24.46 17.56
N ASP A 79 13.13 -24.67 16.24
CA ASP A 79 11.83 -24.54 15.56
C ASP A 79 11.21 -23.14 15.75
N GLY A 80 12.07 -22.11 15.87
CA GLY A 80 11.67 -20.71 16.01
C GLY A 80 11.26 -20.31 17.42
N ALA A 81 11.32 -21.24 18.37
CA ALA A 81 11.01 -20.96 19.77
C ALA A 81 12.14 -20.17 20.45
N PRO A 82 11.80 -19.28 21.40
CA PRO A 82 12.77 -18.61 22.26
C PRO A 82 13.61 -19.61 23.06
N ILE A 83 14.86 -19.25 23.34
CA ILE A 83 15.85 -20.11 24.01
C ILE A 83 16.09 -19.64 25.44
N PHE A 84 16.28 -18.34 25.62
CA PHE A 84 16.55 -17.67 26.88
C PHE A 84 15.29 -17.02 27.46
N VAL A 85 15.42 -16.52 28.70
CA VAL A 85 14.30 -15.95 29.46
C VAL A 85 13.99 -14.51 29.06
N ASP A 86 14.96 -13.89 28.41
CA ASP A 86 15.01 -12.54 27.84
C ASP A 86 14.92 -12.56 26.30
N ASP A 87 14.68 -13.72 25.70
CA ASP A 87 14.28 -13.83 24.29
C ASP A 87 12.78 -13.54 24.20
N ASP A 88 12.40 -12.27 24.36
CA ASP A 88 11.03 -11.77 24.42
C ASP A 88 10.65 -10.86 23.24
N HIS A 89 11.64 -10.38 22.50
CA HIS A 89 11.48 -9.38 21.45
C HIS A 89 10.61 -9.90 20.29
N GLY A 90 10.90 -11.09 19.77
CA GLY A 90 10.14 -11.70 18.69
C GLY A 90 8.70 -12.03 19.08
N THR A 91 8.46 -12.39 20.35
CA THR A 91 7.11 -12.63 20.86
C THR A 91 6.31 -11.33 20.91
N ALA A 92 6.93 -10.20 21.28
CA ALA A 92 6.29 -8.88 21.24
C ALA A 92 6.00 -8.41 19.79
N VAL A 93 6.94 -8.64 18.86
CA VAL A 93 6.75 -8.41 17.42
C VAL A 93 5.56 -9.21 16.89
N ALA A 94 5.46 -10.50 17.22
CA ALA A 94 4.38 -11.38 16.78
C ALA A 94 2.99 -10.88 17.21
N GLY A 95 2.85 -10.36 18.44
CA GLY A 95 1.58 -9.83 18.94
C GLY A 95 1.07 -8.61 18.17
N ILE A 96 1.97 -7.72 17.76
CA ILE A 96 1.61 -6.54 16.96
C ILE A 96 1.07 -6.99 15.59
N ILE A 97 1.69 -8.01 15.00
CA ILE A 97 1.29 -8.51 13.68
C ILE A 97 -0.04 -9.26 13.77
N ALA A 98 -0.10 -10.31 14.58
CA ALA A 98 -1.12 -11.35 14.47
C ALA A 98 -1.57 -11.93 15.82
N ALA A 99 -1.58 -11.15 16.91
CA ALA A 99 -2.38 -11.55 18.06
C ALA A 99 -3.85 -11.71 17.65
N GLU A 100 -4.46 -12.81 18.07
CA GLU A 100 -5.81 -13.19 17.64
C GLU A 100 -6.87 -12.26 18.26
N ARG A 101 -7.94 -11.97 17.52
CA ARG A 101 -9.12 -11.30 18.06
C ARG A 101 -10.06 -12.30 18.74
N ASN A 102 -9.79 -12.66 19.99
CA ASN A 102 -10.45 -13.77 20.70
C ASN A 102 -11.07 -13.38 22.06
N GLY A 103 -11.02 -12.10 22.43
CA GLY A 103 -11.57 -11.56 23.66
C GLY A 103 -10.64 -11.66 24.87
N ILE A 104 -9.37 -12.02 24.68
CA ILE A 104 -8.31 -11.93 25.70
C ILE A 104 -7.20 -11.01 25.19
N GLY A 105 -6.28 -10.60 26.06
CA GLY A 105 -5.05 -9.98 25.57
C GLY A 105 -5.22 -8.76 24.66
N VAL A 106 -4.47 -8.78 23.57
CA VAL A 106 -4.32 -7.71 22.57
C VAL A 106 -4.91 -8.15 21.23
N THR A 107 -4.98 -7.25 20.25
CA THR A 107 -5.37 -7.59 18.88
C THR A 107 -4.24 -7.22 17.92
N GLY A 108 -3.86 -8.13 17.03
CA GLY A 108 -2.87 -7.86 15.97
C GLY A 108 -3.46 -7.01 14.85
N VAL A 109 -2.60 -6.31 14.10
CA VAL A 109 -3.00 -5.54 12.91
C VAL A 109 -3.67 -6.45 11.87
N ALA A 110 -3.11 -7.65 11.68
CA ALA A 110 -3.57 -8.70 10.77
C ALA A 110 -3.87 -9.97 11.58
N TYR A 111 -4.89 -9.88 12.44
CA TYR A 111 -5.21 -10.87 13.48
C TYR A 111 -5.66 -12.26 12.97
N GLU A 112 -5.79 -12.48 11.65
CA GLU A 112 -6.03 -13.80 11.05
C GLU A 112 -4.90 -14.27 10.12
N SER A 113 -3.77 -13.54 10.07
CA SER A 113 -2.56 -13.99 9.36
C SER A 113 -1.86 -15.13 10.09
N SER A 114 -1.30 -16.08 9.33
CA SER A 114 -0.46 -17.13 9.90
C SER A 114 0.97 -16.63 10.09
N ILE A 115 1.57 -16.91 11.26
CA ILE A 115 2.94 -16.52 11.58
C ILE A 115 3.85 -17.74 11.81
N THR A 116 5.10 -17.64 11.37
CA THR A 116 6.17 -18.58 11.73
C THR A 116 7.41 -17.81 12.16
N ALA A 117 8.14 -18.30 13.15
CA ALA A 117 9.36 -17.66 13.63
C ALA A 117 10.65 -18.37 13.19
N PHE A 118 11.73 -17.61 13.08
CA PHE A 118 13.10 -18.08 12.99
C PHE A 118 13.90 -17.40 14.09
N SER A 119 14.37 -18.18 15.07
CA SER A 119 15.21 -17.67 16.18
C SER A 119 16.65 -17.47 15.68
N THR A 120 16.88 -16.34 15.01
CA THR A 120 18.16 -15.89 14.49
C THR A 120 18.11 -14.37 14.33
N PHE A 121 19.03 -13.67 14.98
CA PHE A 121 19.26 -12.24 14.84
C PHE A 121 20.74 -12.03 14.49
N ASN A 122 21.07 -10.96 13.77
CA ASN A 122 22.43 -10.67 13.29
C ASN A 122 23.00 -11.72 12.31
N ILE A 123 22.36 -11.83 11.14
CA ILE A 123 22.65 -12.84 10.11
C ILE A 123 24.10 -12.74 9.62
N THR A 124 24.89 -13.78 9.87
CA THR A 124 26.23 -13.98 9.31
C THR A 124 26.19 -14.79 8.00
N GLU A 125 27.34 -15.00 7.33
CA GLU A 125 27.46 -15.83 6.11
C GLU A 125 26.88 -17.25 6.27
N GLU A 126 26.85 -17.79 7.50
CA GLU A 126 26.28 -19.12 7.82
C GLU A 126 24.74 -19.08 7.96
N ASP A 127 24.17 -17.92 8.31
CA ASP A 127 22.74 -17.72 8.61
C ASP A 127 21.92 -17.19 7.43
N ALA A 128 22.57 -16.80 6.32
CA ALA A 128 21.91 -16.41 5.07
C ALA A 128 20.92 -17.49 4.55
N SER A 129 21.06 -18.72 5.05
CA SER A 129 20.12 -19.83 4.81
C SER A 129 18.71 -19.54 5.35
N SER A 130 18.57 -18.90 6.51
CA SER A 130 17.29 -18.50 7.12
C SER A 130 16.66 -17.33 6.37
N LEU A 131 17.47 -16.36 5.93
CA LEU A 131 17.01 -15.28 5.06
C LEU A 131 16.51 -15.81 3.71
N LEU A 132 17.20 -16.81 3.14
CA LEU A 132 16.76 -17.45 1.90
C LEU A 132 15.44 -18.22 2.06
N GLN A 133 15.17 -18.78 3.25
CA GLN A 133 13.92 -19.49 3.52
C GLN A 133 12.69 -18.58 3.53
N GLN A 134 12.88 -17.27 3.66
CA GLN A 134 11.79 -16.30 3.62
C GLN A 134 10.99 -16.36 2.31
N GLN A 135 11.59 -16.88 1.22
CA GLN A 135 10.93 -17.11 -0.07
C GLN A 135 9.66 -17.97 0.00
N PHE A 136 9.44 -18.71 1.10
CA PHE A 136 8.24 -19.53 1.31
C PHE A 136 7.08 -18.79 1.95
N PHE A 137 7.28 -17.54 2.34
CA PHE A 137 6.29 -16.69 2.98
C PHE A 137 5.92 -15.52 2.08
N ASP A 138 4.77 -14.94 2.36
CA ASP A 138 4.34 -13.73 1.68
C ASP A 138 5.15 -12.52 2.15
N ILE A 139 5.39 -12.46 3.46
CA ILE A 139 6.04 -11.34 4.13
C ILE A 139 7.15 -11.86 5.05
N SER A 140 8.25 -11.13 5.10
CA SER A 140 9.32 -11.32 6.08
C SER A 140 9.45 -10.07 6.94
N ASN A 141 9.18 -10.21 8.23
CA ASN A 141 9.37 -9.17 9.23
C ASN A 141 10.76 -9.30 9.85
N ASN A 142 11.55 -8.23 9.79
CA ASN A 142 12.91 -8.17 10.30
C ASN A 142 13.05 -6.96 11.24
N SER A 143 12.72 -7.17 12.52
CA SER A 143 12.76 -6.13 13.55
C SER A 143 14.14 -6.03 14.21
N TRP A 144 15.21 -6.08 13.41
CA TRP A 144 16.59 -6.05 13.87
C TRP A 144 17.46 -5.31 12.85
N GLY A 145 18.61 -4.82 13.27
CA GLY A 145 19.56 -4.12 12.42
C GLY A 145 21.00 -4.39 12.85
N ILE A 146 21.94 -3.62 12.30
CA ILE A 146 23.36 -3.68 12.67
C ILE A 146 23.79 -2.36 13.28
N ASP A 147 24.51 -2.43 14.40
CA ASP A 147 24.80 -1.27 15.24
C ASP A 147 25.83 -0.31 14.63
N ASN A 148 26.79 -0.82 13.84
CA ASN A 148 27.88 -0.01 13.31
C ASN A 148 27.73 0.33 11.81
N PRO A 149 28.07 1.56 11.40
CA PRO A 149 28.07 1.96 10.00
C PRO A 149 28.91 1.02 9.12
N PHE A 150 28.32 0.56 8.02
CA PHE A 150 28.96 -0.25 6.97
C PHE A 150 29.38 -1.67 7.37
N GLU A 151 29.01 -2.14 8.56
CA GLU A 151 29.34 -3.49 9.01
C GLU A 151 28.66 -4.57 8.14
N SER A 152 27.44 -4.32 7.68
CA SER A 152 26.69 -5.19 6.74
C SER A 152 26.90 -4.86 5.26
N ASN A 153 28.05 -4.28 4.89
CA ASN A 153 28.37 -4.00 3.48
C ASN A 153 28.38 -5.28 2.62
N PHE A 154 27.41 -5.41 1.71
CA PHE A 154 27.24 -6.58 0.84
C PHE A 154 28.31 -6.74 -0.25
N GLU A 155 29.14 -5.72 -0.48
CA GLU A 155 30.32 -5.82 -1.36
C GLU A 155 31.45 -6.62 -0.72
N LEU A 156 31.44 -6.76 0.61
CA LEU A 156 32.38 -7.59 1.34
C LEU A 156 31.98 -9.06 1.25
N ALA A 157 32.97 -9.93 1.00
CA ALA A 157 32.76 -11.36 0.82
C ALA A 157 32.02 -12.03 1.99
N GLN A 158 32.21 -11.54 3.21
CA GLN A 158 31.54 -12.04 4.42
C GLN A 158 30.02 -11.78 4.46
N ASN A 159 29.52 -10.75 3.75
CA ASN A 159 28.11 -10.35 3.78
C ASN A 159 27.39 -10.61 2.45
N ALA A 160 28.13 -10.84 1.36
CA ALA A 160 27.58 -11.00 0.00
C ALA A 160 26.48 -12.07 -0.12
N ARG A 161 26.53 -13.14 0.68
CA ARG A 161 25.49 -14.18 0.67
C ARG A 161 24.15 -13.70 1.22
N ALA A 162 24.17 -12.79 2.20
CA ALA A 162 22.94 -12.25 2.76
C ALA A 162 22.19 -11.41 1.71
N GLY A 163 22.89 -10.51 1.01
CA GLY A 163 22.33 -9.77 -0.14
C GLY A 163 21.80 -10.69 -1.24
N GLN A 164 22.52 -11.77 -1.58
CA GLN A 164 22.06 -12.76 -2.56
C GLN A 164 20.81 -13.52 -2.09
N ALA A 165 20.71 -13.85 -0.79
CA ALA A 165 19.55 -14.53 -0.23
C ALA A 165 18.31 -13.63 -0.28
N LEU A 166 18.45 -12.36 0.09
CA LEU A 166 17.41 -11.34 0.00
C LEU A 166 16.89 -11.18 -1.44
N GLU A 167 17.80 -11.01 -2.40
CA GLU A 167 17.45 -10.92 -3.82
C GLU A 167 16.74 -12.20 -4.30
N THR A 168 17.27 -13.37 -3.94
CA THR A 168 16.70 -14.66 -4.38
C THR A 168 15.30 -14.87 -3.82
N ALA A 169 15.08 -14.55 -2.54
CA ALA A 169 13.77 -14.66 -1.91
C ALA A 169 12.76 -13.69 -2.52
N THR A 170 13.19 -12.46 -2.79
CA THR A 170 12.36 -11.46 -3.48
C THR A 170 12.05 -11.84 -4.93
N ARG A 171 12.95 -12.56 -5.62
CA ARG A 171 12.70 -13.04 -6.98
C ARG A 171 11.80 -14.26 -7.06
N ASN A 172 11.89 -15.17 -6.10
CA ASN A 172 11.22 -16.48 -6.16
C ASN A 172 9.93 -16.54 -5.33
N GLY A 173 9.86 -15.74 -4.28
CA GLY A 173 8.75 -15.74 -3.32
C GLY A 173 7.41 -15.51 -4.00
N ARG A 174 6.34 -16.07 -3.42
CA ARG A 174 4.97 -15.87 -3.89
C ARG A 174 4.79 -16.16 -5.39
N ASN A 175 5.41 -17.23 -5.88
CA ASN A 175 5.42 -17.64 -7.30
C ASN A 175 5.99 -16.57 -8.26
N GLY A 176 6.98 -15.80 -7.80
CA GLY A 176 7.63 -14.75 -8.59
C GLY A 176 7.04 -13.35 -8.42
N LEU A 177 5.97 -13.20 -7.61
CA LEU A 177 5.51 -11.87 -7.17
C LEU A 177 6.50 -11.23 -6.18
N GLY A 178 7.24 -12.07 -5.45
CA GLY A 178 8.28 -11.71 -4.51
C GLY A 178 7.80 -11.62 -3.08
N THR A 179 8.55 -12.23 -2.16
CA THR A 179 8.36 -12.02 -0.72
C THR A 179 8.60 -10.56 -0.40
N VAL A 180 7.70 -9.96 0.40
CA VAL A 180 7.83 -8.58 0.84
C VAL A 180 8.69 -8.53 2.10
N PHE A 181 9.85 -7.88 2.04
CA PHE A 181 10.70 -7.69 3.21
C PHE A 181 10.43 -6.35 3.87
N VAL A 182 10.10 -6.37 5.15
CA VAL A 182 9.92 -5.18 6.00
C VAL A 182 11.01 -5.18 7.06
N TRP A 183 11.68 -4.04 7.24
CA TRP A 183 12.89 -3.93 8.02
C TRP A 183 12.89 -2.71 8.93
N ALA A 184 13.34 -2.88 10.17
CA ALA A 184 13.54 -1.78 11.11
C ALA A 184 14.65 -0.86 10.63
N ALA A 185 14.43 0.46 10.65
CA ALA A 185 15.44 1.41 10.19
C ALA A 185 16.69 1.46 11.10
N GLY A 186 16.54 1.26 12.41
CA GLY A 186 17.59 1.42 13.42
C GLY A 186 17.20 2.39 14.55
N ASN A 187 17.88 2.29 15.69
CA ASN A 187 17.58 3.06 16.92
C ASN A 187 18.79 3.89 17.43
N GLU A 188 19.85 3.99 16.65
CA GLU A 188 21.15 4.54 17.07
C GLU A 188 21.34 5.99 16.60
N PHE A 189 20.27 6.80 16.54
CA PHE A 189 20.31 8.18 16.03
C PHE A 189 21.33 9.05 16.77
N GLU A 190 21.42 8.95 18.11
CA GLU A 190 22.39 9.70 18.92
C GLU A 190 23.87 9.35 18.59
N ALA A 191 24.12 8.13 18.08
CA ALA A 191 25.44 7.67 17.64
C ALA A 191 25.81 8.18 16.23
N GLY A 192 24.86 8.81 15.53
CA GLY A 192 25.02 9.26 14.14
C GLY A 192 24.68 8.21 13.09
N ALA A 193 24.03 7.12 13.48
CA ALA A 193 23.65 6.07 12.54
C ALA A 193 22.60 6.56 11.53
N SER A 194 22.56 5.88 10.39
CA SER A 194 21.56 6.09 9.34
C SER A 194 21.10 4.75 8.81
N SER A 195 19.83 4.67 8.43
CA SER A 195 19.31 3.49 7.72
C SER A 195 19.98 3.27 6.36
N ASN A 196 20.78 4.22 5.88
CA ASN A 196 21.57 4.08 4.66
C ASN A 196 23.01 3.57 4.90
N TYR A 197 23.36 3.21 6.14
CA TYR A 197 24.69 2.71 6.49
C TYR A 197 24.74 1.19 6.65
N GLY A 198 23.59 0.50 6.59
CA GLY A 198 23.48 -0.95 6.61
C GLY A 198 23.02 -1.52 5.27
N GLY A 199 23.53 -2.68 4.88
CA GLY A 199 23.18 -3.33 3.60
C GLY A 199 21.76 -3.89 3.56
N TYR A 200 21.17 -4.20 4.72
CA TYR A 200 19.81 -4.77 4.79
C TYR A 200 18.75 -3.69 4.58
N GLU A 201 18.83 -2.62 5.36
CA GLU A 201 17.91 -1.49 5.41
C GLU A 201 18.01 -0.64 4.13
N SER A 202 19.21 -0.50 3.57
CA SER A 202 19.42 0.23 2.30
C SER A 202 19.14 -0.61 1.05
N SER A 203 18.90 -1.91 1.17
CA SER A 203 18.63 -2.73 -0.01
C SER A 203 17.33 -2.30 -0.69
N ARG A 204 17.35 -2.16 -2.03
CA ARG A 204 16.14 -1.85 -2.81
C ARG A 204 14.99 -2.87 -2.66
N PHE A 205 15.30 -4.08 -2.15
CA PHE A 205 14.32 -5.15 -1.94
C PHE A 205 13.58 -5.04 -0.60
N THR A 206 14.01 -4.15 0.30
CA THR A 206 13.40 -4.00 1.63
C THR A 206 12.56 -2.74 1.73
N ILE A 207 11.61 -2.77 2.66
CA ILE A 207 10.86 -1.60 3.13
C ILE A 207 11.49 -1.20 4.46
N ALA A 208 12.31 -0.15 4.46
CA ALA A 208 12.88 0.41 5.68
C ALA A 208 11.86 1.30 6.41
N VAL A 209 11.66 1.03 7.70
CA VAL A 209 10.60 1.63 8.51
C VAL A 209 11.16 2.43 9.68
N ALA A 210 10.88 3.74 9.70
CA ALA A 210 11.18 4.63 10.82
C ALA A 210 10.10 4.61 11.92
N ALA A 211 10.45 5.07 13.11
CA ALA A 211 9.56 5.11 14.28
C ALA A 211 9.07 6.53 14.61
N ILE A 212 7.79 6.64 14.93
CA ILE A 212 7.14 7.87 15.43
C ILE A 212 6.35 7.63 16.72
N ASP A 213 6.02 8.69 17.44
CA ASP A 213 5.21 8.64 18.65
C ASP A 213 3.68 8.80 18.38
N GLY A 214 2.90 8.80 19.45
CA GLY A 214 1.44 9.00 19.40
C GLY A 214 0.97 10.40 19.02
N ASP A 215 1.88 11.36 18.84
CA ASP A 215 1.62 12.70 18.29
C ASP A 215 2.00 12.81 16.81
N GLY A 216 2.63 11.77 16.26
CA GLY A 216 3.08 11.71 14.87
C GLY A 216 4.43 12.38 14.66
N ILE A 217 5.20 12.57 15.73
CA ILE A 217 6.55 13.13 15.74
C ILE A 217 7.55 11.97 15.72
N VAL A 218 8.67 12.14 15.03
CA VAL A 218 9.75 11.13 14.96
C VAL A 218 10.25 10.79 16.36
N ALA A 219 10.40 9.50 16.64
CA ALA A 219 10.93 9.06 17.91
C ALA A 219 12.43 9.46 18.02
N PRO A 220 12.91 9.95 19.19
CA PRO A 220 14.26 10.50 19.31
C PRO A 220 15.41 9.55 18.95
N TYR A 221 15.17 8.23 19.05
CA TYR A 221 16.15 7.20 18.69
C TYR A 221 16.09 6.81 17.20
N SER A 222 14.99 7.11 16.50
CA SER A 222 14.76 6.60 15.14
C SER A 222 15.81 7.18 14.20
N VAL A 223 16.55 6.30 13.52
CA VAL A 223 17.56 6.77 12.58
C VAL A 223 16.92 7.35 11.32
N GLN A 224 17.61 8.31 10.72
CA GLN A 224 17.24 8.97 9.48
C GLN A 224 17.84 8.26 8.26
N GLY A 225 17.28 8.46 7.06
CA GLY A 225 17.91 8.01 5.82
C GLY A 225 17.09 8.27 4.56
N SER A 226 17.79 8.47 3.45
CA SER A 226 17.16 8.70 2.14
C SER A 226 16.54 7.45 1.51
N ASN A 227 16.77 6.28 2.11
CA ASN A 227 16.22 4.97 1.73
C ASN A 227 14.95 4.60 2.51
N LEU A 228 14.57 5.39 3.53
CA LEU A 228 13.33 5.17 4.27
C LEU A 228 12.14 5.22 3.31
N LEU A 229 11.25 4.24 3.41
CA LEU A 229 10.01 4.25 2.64
C LEU A 229 8.88 4.90 3.42
N VAL A 230 8.67 4.47 4.66
CA VAL A 230 7.54 4.92 5.48
C VAL A 230 7.91 4.95 6.96
N SER A 231 7.05 5.55 7.77
CA SER A 231 7.14 5.48 9.22
C SER A 231 5.89 4.85 9.85
N ALA A 232 6.08 4.23 11.02
CA ALA A 232 5.01 3.70 11.84
C ALA A 232 5.33 3.90 13.34
N PHE A 233 4.43 3.48 14.22
CA PHE A 233 4.52 3.86 15.64
C PHE A 233 5.56 3.03 16.38
N GLY A 234 6.36 3.70 17.21
CA GLY A 234 7.37 3.03 18.02
C GLY A 234 7.55 3.51 19.46
N ASP A 235 6.89 4.60 19.87
CA ASP A 235 7.12 5.47 21.04
C ASP A 235 8.13 5.05 22.15
N GLY A 236 8.92 6.04 22.60
CA GLY A 236 10.17 5.93 23.34
C GLY A 236 10.22 6.49 24.76
N ASP A 237 10.68 5.60 25.64
CA ASP A 237 11.44 5.83 26.88
C ASP A 237 10.73 6.50 28.08
N PRO A 238 10.24 5.68 29.05
CA PRO A 238 9.68 6.18 30.30
C PRO A 238 10.67 6.98 31.18
N ARG A 239 11.99 6.99 30.89
CA ARG A 239 12.96 7.88 31.55
C ARG A 239 12.70 9.36 31.25
N PHE A 240 12.00 9.69 30.16
CA PHE A 240 11.60 11.06 29.82
C PHE A 240 10.19 11.44 30.25
N GLY A 241 9.48 10.55 30.95
CA GLY A 241 8.19 10.85 31.57
C GLY A 241 7.02 10.95 30.60
N VAL A 242 7.07 10.24 29.47
CA VAL A 242 5.95 10.07 28.54
C VAL A 242 5.26 8.73 28.85
N ASP A 243 3.95 8.77 29.10
CA ASP A 243 3.11 7.57 29.11
C ASP A 243 2.87 7.19 27.64
N GLY A 244 3.27 6.00 27.12
CA GLY A 244 2.97 5.69 25.70
C GLY A 244 3.61 4.52 24.94
N SER A 245 4.39 3.62 25.56
CA SER A 245 4.98 2.48 24.85
C SER A 245 3.96 1.46 24.30
N ILE A 246 4.41 0.57 23.41
CA ILE A 246 3.56 -0.32 22.61
C ILE A 246 3.06 -1.50 23.46
N VAL A 247 1.73 -1.61 23.55
CA VAL A 247 1.06 -2.74 24.21
C VAL A 247 0.99 -3.93 23.26
N THR A 248 1.56 -5.07 23.66
CA THR A 248 1.63 -6.30 22.86
C THR A 248 1.82 -7.54 23.75
N THR A 249 1.90 -8.73 23.14
CA THR A 249 2.21 -10.00 23.82
C THR A 249 3.62 -10.01 24.39
N ASP A 250 3.84 -10.80 25.43
CA ASP A 250 5.13 -10.98 26.10
C ASP A 250 5.31 -12.46 26.44
N ARG A 251 6.50 -12.86 26.88
CA ARG A 251 6.75 -14.22 27.35
C ARG A 251 5.87 -14.52 28.57
N THR A 252 5.18 -15.65 28.55
CA THR A 252 4.21 -15.96 29.59
C THR A 252 4.82 -16.08 30.99
N GLY A 253 4.09 -15.60 31.99
CA GLY A 253 4.40 -15.81 33.41
C GLY A 253 5.37 -14.79 34.02
N ASN A 254 6.66 -15.12 34.13
CA ASN A 254 7.66 -14.27 34.80
C ASN A 254 8.97 -14.21 33.99
N GLN A 255 8.83 -14.39 32.69
CA GLN A 255 9.85 -14.21 31.67
C GLN A 255 9.53 -12.91 30.93
N GLY A 256 10.44 -12.44 30.09
CA GLY A 256 10.20 -11.28 29.26
C GLY A 256 10.22 -9.93 29.97
N TYR A 257 9.67 -8.93 29.28
CA TYR A 257 9.65 -7.53 29.71
C TYR A 257 8.87 -7.34 31.02
N ASN A 258 7.70 -7.96 31.15
CA ASN A 258 6.79 -7.88 32.30
C ASN A 258 7.12 -8.94 33.37
N SER A 259 8.37 -8.94 33.83
CA SER A 259 8.87 -9.87 34.87
C SER A 259 8.82 -9.27 36.28
N ALA A 260 8.78 -10.11 37.33
CA ALA A 260 8.79 -9.65 38.72
C ALA A 260 10.10 -8.94 39.07
N GLY A 261 10.07 -7.61 39.01
CA GLY A 261 11.22 -6.75 39.27
C GLY A 261 11.40 -5.62 38.28
N SER A 262 10.55 -5.50 37.25
CA SER A 262 10.54 -4.33 36.38
C SER A 262 10.29 -3.05 37.19
N ASP A 263 11.01 -1.97 36.83
CA ASP A 263 11.00 -0.69 37.54
C ASP A 263 9.75 0.17 37.22
N PHE A 264 8.86 -0.32 36.35
CA PHE A 264 7.70 0.41 35.82
C PHE A 264 6.38 -0.23 36.27
N THR A 265 5.32 0.58 36.30
CA THR A 265 3.96 0.08 36.56
C THR A 265 3.47 -0.67 35.33
N GLU A 266 3.70 -1.97 35.30
CA GLU A 266 3.33 -2.85 34.18
C GLU A 266 1.86 -3.25 34.16
N LEU A 267 1.46 -3.92 33.07
CA LEU A 267 0.15 -4.53 32.91
C LEU A 267 -0.12 -5.62 33.97
N ASP A 268 -1.36 -5.70 34.46
CA ASP A 268 -1.77 -6.68 35.48
C ASP A 268 -1.56 -8.14 35.00
N ASN A 269 -1.72 -8.38 33.69
CA ASN A 269 -1.46 -9.68 33.07
C ASN A 269 -0.04 -9.70 32.51
N ARG A 270 0.79 -10.58 33.04
CA ARG A 270 2.23 -10.71 32.72
C ARG A 270 2.54 -11.42 31.41
N ASN A 271 1.53 -11.94 30.73
CA ASN A 271 1.68 -12.44 29.38
C ASN A 271 1.72 -11.29 28.34
N TYR A 272 1.65 -10.04 28.79
CA TYR A 272 1.63 -8.87 27.93
C TYR A 272 2.55 -7.81 28.51
N THR A 273 3.12 -7.00 27.64
CA THR A 273 3.98 -5.89 28.01
C THR A 273 3.38 -4.58 27.53
N GLY A 274 3.58 -3.52 28.30
CA GLY A 274 3.39 -2.16 27.84
C GLY A 274 4.71 -1.44 27.56
N GLN A 275 5.87 -2.11 27.52
CA GLN A 275 7.21 -1.49 27.41
C GLN A 275 7.84 -1.56 26.01
N PHE A 276 7.28 -2.35 25.11
CA PHE A 276 7.87 -2.57 23.79
C PHE A 276 7.92 -1.27 22.97
N ASN A 277 9.00 -1.06 22.22
CA ASN A 277 9.25 0.20 21.49
C ASN A 277 10.24 0.00 20.33
N GLY A 278 10.71 1.10 19.76
CA GLY A 278 11.76 1.10 18.74
C GLY A 278 11.19 1.02 17.33
N THR A 279 12.07 1.19 16.34
CA THR A 279 11.77 0.80 14.94
C THR A 279 11.37 -0.67 14.82
N SER A 280 11.79 -1.50 15.78
CA SER A 280 11.36 -2.89 15.96
C SER A 280 9.86 -3.07 16.20
N SER A 281 9.17 -2.06 16.71
CA SER A 281 7.71 -2.07 16.89
C SER A 281 6.95 -1.39 15.74
N ALA A 282 7.59 -0.45 15.04
CA ALA A 282 7.07 0.14 13.81
C ALA A 282 7.02 -0.89 12.65
N THR A 283 8.07 -1.70 12.52
CA THR A 283 8.22 -2.75 11.49
C THR A 283 7.04 -3.74 11.44
N PRO A 284 6.61 -4.38 12.54
CA PRO A 284 5.49 -5.31 12.52
C PRO A 284 4.14 -4.67 12.20
N MET A 285 3.97 -3.38 12.47
CA MET A 285 2.75 -2.67 12.07
C MET A 285 2.67 -2.56 10.55
N VAL A 286 3.80 -2.25 9.89
CA VAL A 286 3.88 -2.21 8.43
C VAL A 286 3.70 -3.63 7.85
N SER A 287 4.32 -4.65 8.44
CA SER A 287 4.10 -6.07 8.06
C SER A 287 2.61 -6.46 8.12
N GLY A 288 1.89 -6.05 9.17
CA GLY A 288 0.45 -6.27 9.30
C GLY A 288 -0.36 -5.54 8.22
N ILE A 289 -0.04 -4.27 7.93
CA ILE A 289 -0.71 -3.51 6.85
C ILE A 289 -0.48 -4.17 5.49
N VAL A 290 0.75 -4.61 5.20
CA VAL A 290 1.06 -5.34 3.97
C VAL A 290 0.24 -6.62 3.89
N ALA A 291 0.01 -7.33 5.00
CA ALA A 291 -0.84 -8.52 4.99
C ALA A 291 -2.29 -8.18 4.59
N LEU A 292 -2.86 -7.10 5.12
CA LEU A 292 -4.18 -6.62 4.72
C LEU A 292 -4.23 -6.24 3.23
N MET A 293 -3.16 -5.63 2.70
CA MET A 293 -3.05 -5.33 1.27
C MET A 293 -3.00 -6.58 0.39
N LEU A 294 -2.24 -7.60 0.81
CA LEU A 294 -2.08 -8.85 0.06
C LEU A 294 -3.34 -9.73 0.11
N GLU A 295 -4.13 -9.66 1.18
CA GLU A 295 -5.47 -10.27 1.22
C GLU A 295 -6.41 -9.57 0.23
N ALA A 296 -6.44 -8.23 0.25
CA ALA A 296 -7.26 -7.42 -0.66
C ALA A 296 -6.88 -7.61 -2.14
N ASN A 297 -5.58 -7.78 -2.42
CA ASN A 297 -5.09 -8.05 -3.77
C ASN A 297 -3.88 -9.02 -3.75
N PRO A 298 -4.11 -10.33 -3.89
CA PRO A 298 -3.03 -11.32 -3.86
C PRO A 298 -2.13 -11.30 -5.10
N ARG A 299 -2.42 -10.43 -6.09
CA ARG A 299 -1.65 -10.31 -7.33
C ARG A 299 -0.56 -9.25 -7.26
N LEU A 300 -0.50 -8.43 -6.21
CA LEU A 300 0.55 -7.43 -6.04
C LEU A 300 1.92 -8.12 -6.00
N GLY A 301 2.88 -7.62 -6.76
CA GLY A 301 4.29 -7.91 -6.55
C GLY A 301 4.91 -7.02 -5.48
N TYR A 302 6.13 -7.33 -5.04
CA TYR A 302 6.77 -6.58 -3.95
C TYR A 302 6.98 -5.09 -4.28
N ARG A 303 7.22 -4.75 -5.56
CA ARG A 303 7.35 -3.36 -6.02
C ARG A 303 6.01 -2.62 -5.94
N ASP A 304 4.91 -3.27 -6.34
CA ASP A 304 3.57 -2.68 -6.18
C ASP A 304 3.27 -2.36 -4.71
N VAL A 305 3.68 -3.23 -3.78
CA VAL A 305 3.50 -2.99 -2.34
C VAL A 305 4.29 -1.76 -1.88
N GLN A 306 5.57 -1.65 -2.27
CA GLN A 306 6.39 -0.48 -1.94
C GLN A 306 5.77 0.82 -2.49
N GLU A 307 5.31 0.79 -3.74
CA GLU A 307 4.69 1.94 -4.40
C GLU A 307 3.38 2.35 -3.71
N ILE A 308 2.49 1.40 -3.42
CA ILE A 308 1.24 1.68 -2.72
C ILE A 308 1.51 2.31 -1.35
N LEU A 309 2.50 1.80 -0.60
CA LEU A 309 2.86 2.38 0.70
C LEU A 309 3.35 3.84 0.57
N ALA A 310 4.17 4.15 -0.43
CA ALA A 310 4.62 5.52 -0.70
C ALA A 310 3.46 6.46 -1.05
N TYR A 311 2.51 6.01 -1.88
CA TYR A 311 1.38 6.82 -2.33
C TYR A 311 0.30 6.99 -1.25
N ALA A 312 0.17 6.00 -0.35
CA ALA A 312 -0.79 6.00 0.74
C ALA A 312 -0.29 6.76 1.98
N ALA A 313 1.02 7.04 2.08
CA ALA A 313 1.61 7.64 3.26
C ALA A 313 1.10 9.07 3.53
N ILE A 314 0.95 9.36 4.82
CA ILE A 314 0.40 10.61 5.34
C ILE A 314 1.54 11.49 5.85
N GLN A 315 1.54 12.75 5.41
CA GLN A 315 2.47 13.78 5.90
C GLN A 315 2.12 14.13 7.35
N THR A 316 2.86 13.59 8.31
CA THR A 316 2.84 14.01 9.73
C THR A 316 3.82 15.15 9.95
N GLU A 317 3.61 15.94 11.02
CA GLU A 317 4.47 17.08 11.40
C GLU A 317 4.91 17.99 10.23
N PRO A 318 3.98 18.73 9.61
CA PRO A 318 4.27 19.48 8.38
C PRO A 318 5.15 20.72 8.57
N ASP A 319 5.39 21.13 9.82
CA ASP A 319 6.23 22.26 10.20
C ASP A 319 7.61 21.80 10.72
N ASP A 320 7.99 20.54 10.48
CA ASP A 320 9.32 20.02 10.81
C ASP A 320 10.42 20.79 10.05
N ILE A 321 11.41 21.29 10.80
CA ILE A 321 12.50 22.14 10.32
C ILE A 321 13.81 21.52 10.80
N ASP A 322 14.72 21.22 9.87
CA ASP A 322 16.05 20.70 10.19
C ASP A 322 16.89 21.72 10.98
N GLU A 323 17.94 21.25 11.68
CA GLU A 323 18.93 22.10 12.37
C GLU A 323 19.62 23.11 11.42
N ASP A 324 19.70 22.79 10.12
CA ASP A 324 20.23 23.66 9.06
C ASP A 324 19.21 24.68 8.51
N GLY A 325 17.97 24.69 9.03
CA GLY A 325 16.93 25.65 8.68
C GLY A 325 16.23 25.40 7.34
N LEU A 326 16.36 24.20 6.77
CA LEU A 326 15.58 23.73 5.62
C LEU A 326 14.28 23.07 6.12
N GLN A 327 13.19 23.26 5.38
CA GLN A 327 11.97 22.45 5.62
C GLN A 327 12.30 21.02 5.22
N ASN A 328 12.09 20.08 6.14
CA ASN A 328 12.47 18.68 5.96
C ASN A 328 11.52 17.95 4.98
N TRP A 329 10.26 18.41 4.90
CA TRP A 329 9.33 17.97 3.87
C TRP A 329 9.58 18.66 2.53
N ALA A 330 10.00 17.86 1.54
CA ALA A 330 10.11 18.28 0.15
C ALA A 330 9.06 17.57 -0.72
N PHE A 331 8.79 18.15 -1.89
CA PHE A 331 8.08 17.45 -2.95
C PHE A 331 9.05 17.05 -4.06
N ASN A 332 8.97 15.80 -4.48
CA ASN A 332 9.85 15.28 -5.51
C ASN A 332 9.38 15.66 -6.93
N GLY A 333 10.04 15.11 -7.96
CA GLY A 333 9.81 15.39 -9.37
C GLY A 333 8.59 14.72 -10.01
N ALA A 334 7.91 13.79 -9.34
CA ALA A 334 6.75 13.07 -9.88
C ALA A 334 5.56 14.02 -10.15
N ASP A 335 4.58 13.57 -10.92
CA ASP A 335 3.41 14.40 -11.31
C ASP A 335 2.05 13.69 -11.21
N ASN A 336 2.04 12.43 -10.78
CA ASN A 336 0.86 11.58 -10.77
C ASN A 336 0.19 11.44 -9.38
N TRP A 337 0.71 12.07 -8.32
CA TRP A 337 0.15 11.98 -6.96
C TRP A 337 -0.45 13.31 -6.47
N ASN A 338 -1.75 13.33 -6.19
CA ASN A 338 -2.49 14.54 -5.78
C ASN A 338 -2.19 15.74 -6.71
N GLY A 339 -2.04 15.46 -8.02
CA GLY A 339 -1.71 16.42 -9.07
C GLY A 339 -0.26 16.91 -9.10
N GLY A 340 0.68 16.28 -8.40
CA GLY A 340 2.09 16.67 -8.38
C GLY A 340 3.01 15.60 -7.79
N GLY A 341 4.15 16.05 -7.25
CA GLY A 341 5.15 15.16 -6.67
C GLY A 341 4.73 14.58 -5.33
N LEU A 342 5.30 13.42 -5.01
CA LEU A 342 5.21 12.80 -3.70
C LEU A 342 5.95 13.65 -2.66
N HIS A 343 5.48 13.61 -1.42
CA HIS A 343 6.15 14.27 -0.29
C HIS A 343 7.17 13.32 0.32
N VAL A 344 8.36 13.82 0.64
CA VAL A 344 9.48 13.04 1.17
C VAL A 344 10.15 13.79 2.32
N ASN A 345 10.69 13.04 3.28
CA ASN A 345 11.39 13.56 4.45
C ASN A 345 12.39 12.52 4.99
N ILE A 346 13.57 12.96 5.43
CA ILE A 346 14.65 12.06 5.87
C ILE A 346 14.38 11.30 7.19
N ASN A 347 13.42 11.77 7.98
CA ASN A 347 12.99 11.15 9.24
C ASN A 347 11.76 10.25 9.08
N TYR A 348 10.96 10.46 8.03
CA TYR A 348 9.66 9.81 7.88
C TYR A 348 9.51 9.00 6.57
N GLY A 349 10.48 9.06 5.66
CA GLY A 349 10.32 8.54 4.29
C GLY A 349 9.24 9.33 3.53
N PHE A 350 8.30 8.62 2.91
CA PHE A 350 7.08 9.21 2.35
C PHE A 350 6.04 9.57 3.44
N GLY A 351 6.29 9.29 4.70
CA GLY A 351 5.40 9.61 5.81
C GLY A 351 4.80 8.40 6.51
N ARG A 352 3.87 8.68 7.41
CA ARG A 352 3.24 7.66 8.25
C ARG A 352 2.33 6.77 7.41
N VAL A 353 2.42 5.46 7.61
CA VAL A 353 1.46 4.50 7.04
C VAL A 353 0.02 4.77 7.47
N ASP A 354 -0.91 4.45 6.58
CA ASP A 354 -2.35 4.49 6.82
C ASP A 354 -2.99 3.24 6.19
N ALA A 355 -3.43 2.31 7.03
CA ALA A 355 -3.87 0.97 6.64
C ALA A 355 -5.04 1.05 5.66
N ARG A 356 -6.04 1.88 5.96
CA ARG A 356 -7.19 2.12 5.10
C ARG A 356 -6.74 2.59 3.73
N THR A 357 -5.94 3.65 3.66
CA THR A 357 -5.52 4.27 2.40
C THR A 357 -4.75 3.27 1.53
N ALA A 358 -3.81 2.54 2.13
CA ALA A 358 -3.01 1.52 1.44
C ALA A 358 -3.89 0.37 0.91
N VAL A 359 -4.83 -0.13 1.71
CA VAL A 359 -5.72 -1.23 1.30
C VAL A 359 -6.71 -0.79 0.23
N ARG A 360 -7.31 0.40 0.33
CA ARG A 360 -8.19 0.92 -0.73
C ARG A 360 -7.46 1.12 -2.05
N LEU A 361 -6.20 1.55 -2.00
CA LEU A 361 -5.38 1.65 -3.19
C LEU A 361 -5.04 0.26 -3.76
N ALA A 362 -4.72 -0.72 -2.90
CA ALA A 362 -4.43 -2.10 -3.29
C ALA A 362 -5.59 -2.78 -4.04
N GLU A 363 -6.84 -2.58 -3.60
CA GLU A 363 -8.05 -3.13 -4.25
C GLU A 363 -8.19 -2.72 -5.72
N THR A 364 -7.77 -1.49 -6.02
CA THR A 364 -7.93 -0.85 -7.34
C THR A 364 -6.64 -0.89 -8.16
N TRP A 365 -5.59 -1.48 -7.61
CA TRP A 365 -4.30 -1.66 -8.27
C TRP A 365 -4.38 -2.73 -9.37
N THR A 366 -4.06 -2.34 -10.60
CA THR A 366 -4.14 -3.21 -11.77
C THR A 366 -2.79 -3.59 -12.37
N SER A 367 -1.73 -2.85 -12.01
CA SER A 367 -0.36 -3.18 -12.40
C SER A 367 0.14 -4.39 -11.61
N GLN A 368 1.22 -4.98 -12.11
CA GLN A 368 1.90 -6.09 -11.43
C GLN A 368 3.40 -5.92 -11.61
N HIS A 369 4.03 -5.17 -10.73
CA HIS A 369 5.46 -4.87 -10.72
C HIS A 369 6.21 -5.81 -9.78
N ASN A 370 7.21 -6.51 -10.32
CA ASN A 370 8.05 -7.46 -9.59
C ASN A 370 9.46 -7.52 -10.22
N ALA A 371 10.30 -8.41 -9.71
CA ALA A 371 11.71 -8.47 -10.09
C ALA A 371 11.93 -8.98 -11.54
N ALA A 372 10.90 -9.55 -12.17
CA ALA A 372 10.98 -10.08 -13.53
C ALA A 372 10.70 -9.02 -14.60
N ASN A 373 9.99 -7.93 -14.27
CA ASN A 373 9.72 -6.83 -15.20
C ASN A 373 10.43 -5.51 -14.87
N GLU A 374 11.07 -5.41 -13.69
CA GLU A 374 11.98 -4.32 -13.33
C GLU A 374 13.02 -4.04 -14.44
N GLN A 375 13.10 -2.78 -14.86
CA GLN A 375 14.13 -2.28 -15.77
C GLN A 375 15.24 -1.61 -14.97
N ARG A 376 16.45 -1.57 -15.55
CA ARG A 376 17.60 -0.87 -14.98
C ARG A 376 18.29 -0.01 -16.05
N VAL A 377 18.50 1.26 -15.74
CA VAL A 377 19.42 2.15 -16.46
C VAL A 377 20.50 2.63 -15.50
N GLY A 378 21.61 3.15 -16.01
CA GLY A 378 22.69 3.59 -15.14
C GLY A 378 23.89 4.12 -15.88
N GLY A 379 24.88 4.56 -15.11
CA GLY A 379 26.14 5.08 -15.62
C GLY A 379 27.22 5.04 -14.57
N GLU A 380 28.44 5.33 -14.99
CA GLU A 380 29.63 5.42 -14.13
C GLU A 380 30.33 6.75 -14.37
N SER A 381 30.94 7.28 -13.32
CA SER A 381 31.72 8.50 -13.39
C SER A 381 32.89 8.35 -14.37
N ALA A 382 33.07 9.34 -15.24
CA ALA A 382 34.08 9.25 -16.30
C ALA A 382 35.53 9.36 -15.79
N ALA A 383 35.74 9.99 -14.63
CA ALA A 383 37.06 10.21 -14.05
C ALA A 383 36.96 10.48 -12.54
N ALA A 384 38.05 10.16 -11.84
CA ALA A 384 38.22 10.52 -10.45
C ALA A 384 38.15 12.04 -10.24
N THR A 385 37.55 12.47 -9.14
CA THR A 385 37.34 13.88 -8.78
C THR A 385 38.02 14.18 -7.46
N THR A 386 38.78 15.29 -7.39
CA THR A 386 39.37 15.74 -6.13
C THR A 386 38.28 16.21 -5.17
N ILE A 387 38.30 15.73 -3.94
CA ILE A 387 37.49 16.26 -2.84
C ILE A 387 38.23 17.47 -2.28
N ILE A 388 37.64 18.65 -2.43
CA ILE A 388 38.23 19.93 -2.03
C ILE A 388 38.07 20.11 -0.52
N ASP A 389 39.20 20.20 0.17
CA ASP A 389 39.32 20.52 1.61
C ASP A 389 38.46 21.75 1.99
N GLY A 390 37.54 21.57 2.93
CA GLY A 390 36.62 22.62 3.42
C GLY A 390 35.65 23.20 2.39
N ALA A 391 35.32 22.48 1.31
CA ALA A 391 34.41 22.94 0.27
C ALA A 391 33.59 21.80 -0.37
N THR A 392 32.61 22.18 -1.20
CA THR A 392 31.82 21.24 -1.99
C THR A 392 32.47 20.93 -3.33
N SER A 393 32.56 19.64 -3.64
CA SER A 393 32.99 19.07 -4.91
C SER A 393 31.79 18.44 -5.61
N THR A 394 31.77 18.43 -6.94
CA THR A 394 30.66 17.89 -7.74
C THR A 394 31.16 16.92 -8.80
N SER A 395 30.38 15.86 -9.04
CA SER A 395 30.57 14.93 -10.16
C SER A 395 29.22 14.63 -10.80
N GLN A 396 29.19 14.37 -12.11
CA GLN A 396 27.94 14.19 -12.86
C GLN A 396 27.93 12.92 -13.70
N ILE A 397 26.77 12.27 -13.75
CA ILE A 397 26.46 11.15 -14.63
C ILE A 397 25.21 11.54 -15.43
N ASN A 398 25.27 11.42 -16.75
CA ASN A 398 24.11 11.60 -17.62
C ASN A 398 23.45 10.25 -17.91
N ILE A 399 22.16 10.15 -17.59
CA ILE A 399 21.31 9.02 -17.96
C ILE A 399 20.57 9.38 -19.25
N ALA A 400 20.80 8.60 -20.31
CA ALA A 400 20.31 8.90 -21.67
C ALA A 400 19.02 8.17 -22.04
N THR A 401 18.60 7.19 -21.24
CA THR A 401 17.37 6.42 -21.43
C THR A 401 16.49 6.63 -20.21
N ASP A 402 15.25 6.98 -20.45
CA ASP A 402 14.29 7.28 -19.40
C ASP A 402 13.72 6.01 -18.75
N LEU A 403 13.40 6.14 -17.46
CA LEU A 403 12.60 5.22 -16.64
C LEU A 403 11.76 6.07 -15.70
N GLU A 404 10.55 5.61 -15.40
CA GLU A 404 9.84 6.03 -14.20
C GLU A 404 10.50 5.32 -13.01
N ILE A 405 11.00 6.10 -12.06
CA ILE A 405 11.89 5.61 -11.00
C ILE A 405 11.09 4.95 -9.89
N ASP A 406 11.54 3.80 -9.42
CA ASP A 406 11.18 3.26 -8.10
C ASP A 406 12.30 3.55 -7.11
N GLN A 407 13.51 3.12 -7.46
CA GLN A 407 14.66 3.03 -6.56
C GLN A 407 15.94 3.46 -7.26
N VAL A 408 16.86 4.04 -6.49
CA VAL A 408 18.19 4.43 -6.96
C VAL A 408 19.25 3.84 -6.04
N GLU A 409 20.23 3.15 -6.61
CA GLU A 409 21.43 2.69 -5.91
C GLU A 409 22.66 3.48 -6.39
N ILE A 410 23.51 3.89 -5.45
CA ILE A 410 24.68 4.72 -5.66
C ILE A 410 25.89 4.01 -5.05
N ASP A 411 26.70 3.41 -5.89
CA ASP A 411 27.95 2.77 -5.49
C ASP A 411 29.06 3.84 -5.48
N ILE A 412 29.70 4.06 -4.32
CA ILE A 412 30.70 5.10 -4.11
C ILE A 412 32.00 4.45 -3.65
N ASP A 413 33.08 4.70 -4.40
CA ASP A 413 34.46 4.48 -4.00
C ASP A 413 35.16 5.84 -3.87
N LEU A 414 35.47 6.23 -2.64
CA LEU A 414 36.27 7.41 -2.34
C LEU A 414 37.35 7.11 -1.30
N SER A 415 38.41 7.89 -1.34
CA SER A 415 39.46 7.89 -0.33
C SER A 415 39.47 9.20 0.44
N HIS A 416 39.35 9.12 1.77
CA HIS A 416 39.42 10.26 2.70
C HIS A 416 39.89 9.77 4.08
N GLN A 417 40.68 10.60 4.78
CA GLN A 417 41.22 10.23 6.10
C GLN A 417 40.26 10.50 7.26
N SER A 418 39.23 11.31 7.02
CA SER A 418 38.22 11.67 8.01
C SER A 418 36.85 11.60 7.35
N ILE A 419 36.27 10.41 7.22
CA ILE A 419 34.93 10.31 6.62
C ILE A 419 33.88 11.03 7.46
N GLU A 420 34.13 11.19 8.76
CA GLU A 420 33.32 12.01 9.67
C GLU A 420 33.25 13.50 9.27
N ASP A 421 34.08 13.98 8.34
CA ASP A 421 34.02 15.37 7.85
C ASP A 421 33.13 15.51 6.60
N LEU A 422 32.66 14.40 6.01
CA LEU A 422 32.00 14.41 4.70
C LEU A 422 30.47 14.42 4.78
N ILE A 423 29.84 15.20 3.89
CA ILE A 423 28.41 15.10 3.58
C ILE A 423 28.27 14.77 2.10
N ILE A 424 27.46 13.75 1.77
CA ILE A 424 27.24 13.30 0.39
C ILE A 424 25.76 13.43 0.05
N THR A 425 25.46 14.16 -1.03
CA THR A 425 24.09 14.39 -1.51
C THR A 425 23.98 14.05 -3.00
N LEU A 426 22.95 13.29 -3.37
CA LEU A 426 22.54 13.08 -4.75
C LEU A 426 21.49 14.11 -5.15
N VAL A 427 21.61 14.65 -6.36
CA VAL A 427 20.63 15.57 -6.96
C VAL A 427 20.14 14.97 -8.29
N SER A 428 18.83 14.77 -8.40
CA SER A 428 18.19 14.24 -9.62
C SER A 428 18.05 15.31 -10.71
N PRO A 429 17.78 14.92 -11.96
CA PRO A 429 17.52 15.87 -13.06
C PRO A 429 16.33 16.81 -12.78
N SER A 430 15.36 16.38 -11.98
CA SER A 430 14.21 17.20 -11.58
C SER A 430 14.55 18.22 -10.49
N GLY A 431 15.71 18.05 -9.82
CA GLY A 431 16.21 18.88 -8.74
C GLY A 431 15.95 18.31 -7.34
N SER A 432 15.32 17.14 -7.21
CA SER A 432 15.14 16.45 -5.93
C SER A 432 16.49 16.06 -5.33
N ARG A 433 16.60 16.16 -4.00
CA ARG A 433 17.87 15.99 -3.27
C ARG A 433 17.75 14.86 -2.25
N SER A 434 18.73 13.96 -2.23
CA SER A 434 18.84 12.85 -1.26
C SER A 434 20.17 12.92 -0.53
N ARG A 435 20.15 13.17 0.79
CA ARG A 435 21.35 13.08 1.64
C ARG A 435 21.67 11.61 1.89
N LEU A 436 22.73 11.12 1.26
CA LEU A 436 23.16 9.71 1.31
C LEU A 436 24.02 9.44 2.54
N PHE A 437 24.87 10.40 2.92
CA PHE A 437 25.82 10.28 4.02
C PHE A 437 26.00 11.61 4.74
N GLN A 438 26.06 11.55 6.07
CA GLN A 438 26.21 12.66 7.01
C GLN A 438 27.26 12.25 8.05
N GLY A 439 28.53 12.43 7.68
CA GLY A 439 29.67 12.09 8.51
C GLY A 439 29.76 12.86 9.82
N PRO A 440 29.46 14.19 9.87
CA PRO A 440 29.60 14.97 11.10
C PRO A 440 28.75 14.49 12.28
N ASP A 441 27.71 13.71 12.01
CA ASP A 441 26.83 13.15 13.02
C ASP A 441 27.42 11.89 13.66
N LEU A 442 28.44 11.26 13.06
CA LEU A 442 29.09 10.04 13.57
C LEU A 442 29.84 10.31 14.88
N THR A 443 29.26 9.89 16.01
CA THR A 443 29.82 10.16 17.34
C THR A 443 30.40 8.90 18.00
N GLU A 444 29.81 7.73 17.78
CA GLU A 444 30.15 6.50 18.50
C GLU A 444 30.24 5.27 17.58
N VAL A 445 30.98 4.26 18.06
CA VAL A 445 31.06 2.90 17.50
C VAL A 445 30.78 1.93 18.63
N PHE A 446 29.83 1.01 18.41
CA PHE A 446 29.48 -0.02 19.37
C PHE A 446 30.45 -1.20 19.30
N LEU A 447 30.84 -1.68 20.48
CA LEU A 447 31.78 -2.78 20.67
C LEU A 447 31.08 -3.90 21.46
N ASP A 448 31.69 -5.08 21.51
CA ASP A 448 31.22 -6.21 22.34
C ASP A 448 30.85 -5.82 23.78
N PHE A 449 31.56 -4.81 24.32
CA PHE A 449 31.32 -4.27 25.65
C PHE A 449 31.44 -2.74 25.65
N GLY A 450 30.30 -2.06 25.43
CA GLY A 450 30.19 -0.60 25.47
C GLY A 450 30.41 0.05 24.11
N ALA A 451 30.75 1.34 24.12
CA ALA A 451 30.99 2.13 22.90
C ALA A 451 32.31 2.90 22.99
N ALA A 452 32.85 3.29 21.83
CA ALA A 452 34.02 4.14 21.71
C ALA A 452 33.71 5.38 20.84
N PRO A 453 34.29 6.55 21.12
CA PRO A 453 34.11 7.71 20.25
C PRO A 453 34.64 7.43 18.84
N PHE A 454 33.83 7.71 17.83
CA PHE A 454 34.06 7.34 16.43
C PHE A 454 35.48 7.68 15.95
N THR A 455 35.86 8.97 16.03
CA THR A 455 37.19 9.43 15.60
C THR A 455 38.32 8.72 16.32
N THR A 456 38.21 8.51 17.63
CA THR A 456 39.30 7.86 18.39
C THR A 456 39.40 6.38 18.07
N PHE A 457 38.27 5.72 17.82
CA PHE A 457 38.24 4.32 17.40
C PHE A 457 38.84 4.16 16.00
N ALA A 458 38.44 5.00 15.05
CA ALA A 458 38.97 4.99 13.69
C ALA A 458 40.49 5.23 13.64
N ASP A 459 41.05 6.02 14.57
CA ASP A 459 42.50 6.27 14.66
C ASP A 459 43.33 5.07 15.18
N ASP A 460 42.78 4.26 16.10
CA ASP A 460 43.47 3.11 16.70
C ASP A 460 42.48 2.03 17.16
N PRO A 461 41.84 1.29 16.24
CA PRO A 461 40.78 0.35 16.60
C PRO A 461 41.31 -0.84 17.43
N SER A 462 42.58 -1.22 17.21
CA SER A 462 43.27 -2.25 17.98
C SER A 462 43.48 -1.90 19.45
N GLY A 463 43.39 -0.60 19.79
CA GLY A 463 43.42 -0.11 21.16
C GLY A 463 42.11 -0.36 21.94
N PHE A 464 40.99 -0.60 21.24
CA PHE A 464 39.66 -0.72 21.84
C PHE A 464 39.13 -2.15 21.86
N THR A 465 39.41 -2.96 20.84
CA THR A 465 38.88 -4.32 20.72
C THR A 465 39.94 -5.31 20.22
N ASN A 466 39.70 -6.62 20.45
CA ASN A 466 40.46 -7.71 19.84
C ASN A 466 39.69 -8.38 18.69
N ASP A 467 38.42 -8.01 18.48
CA ASP A 467 37.63 -8.51 17.38
C ASP A 467 38.25 -8.05 16.04
N GLN A 468 38.59 -9.02 15.19
CA GLN A 468 39.28 -8.74 13.94
C GLN A 468 38.38 -8.09 12.89
N ALA A 469 37.08 -8.35 12.92
CA ALA A 469 36.12 -7.71 12.03
C ALA A 469 35.94 -6.24 12.42
N LEU A 470 35.77 -5.93 13.71
CA LEU A 470 35.69 -4.55 14.19
C LEU A 470 37.00 -3.77 13.97
N ILE A 471 38.16 -4.42 14.13
CA ILE A 471 39.46 -3.78 13.80
C ILE A 471 39.53 -3.43 12.32
N ALA A 472 39.18 -4.38 11.43
CA ALA A 472 39.18 -4.13 10.00
C ALA A 472 38.19 -3.03 9.59
N LEU A 473 37.01 -3.00 10.25
CA LEU A 473 36.02 -1.95 10.06
C LEU A 473 36.56 -0.57 10.46
N GLY A 474 37.16 -0.44 11.66
CA GLY A 474 37.76 0.82 12.10
C GLY A 474 38.92 1.27 11.21
N GLU A 475 39.76 0.34 10.74
CA GLU A 475 40.84 0.64 9.79
C GLU A 475 40.31 1.10 8.43
N SER A 476 39.09 0.70 8.04
CA SER A 476 38.45 1.12 6.79
C SER A 476 38.00 2.59 6.82
N TYR A 477 37.56 3.11 7.97
CA TYR A 477 37.09 4.49 8.11
C TYR A 477 38.15 5.55 7.78
N ARG A 478 39.44 5.22 7.96
CA ARG A 478 40.58 6.08 7.59
C ARG A 478 41.03 5.93 6.14
N GLN A 479 40.53 4.93 5.44
CA GLN A 479 40.81 4.71 4.02
C GLN A 479 39.82 5.49 3.15
N GLY A 480 38.55 5.52 3.55
CA GLY A 480 37.48 6.25 2.87
C GLY A 480 36.15 5.52 2.95
N LEU A 481 35.33 5.62 1.89
CA LEU A 481 34.05 4.91 1.76
C LEU A 481 34.08 4.07 0.48
N ASP A 482 33.71 2.81 0.61
CA ASP A 482 33.47 1.85 -0.47
C ASP A 482 32.16 1.13 -0.14
N PHE A 483 31.03 1.72 -0.57
CA PHE A 483 29.69 1.31 -0.14
C PHE A 483 28.62 1.67 -1.16
N THR A 484 27.58 0.84 -1.26
CA THR A 484 26.38 1.10 -2.05
C THR A 484 25.29 1.71 -1.18
N PHE A 485 25.02 3.00 -1.38
CA PHE A 485 23.88 3.70 -0.79
C PHE A 485 22.63 3.53 -1.65
N SER A 486 21.46 3.82 -1.09
CA SER A 486 20.22 3.92 -1.87
C SER A 486 19.36 5.12 -1.51
N THR A 487 18.38 5.40 -2.38
CA THR A 487 17.33 6.36 -2.07
C THR A 487 16.02 6.03 -2.77
N THR A 488 14.93 6.27 -2.05
CA THR A 488 13.53 6.18 -2.51
C THR A 488 12.96 7.53 -2.92
N PHE A 489 13.63 8.65 -2.65
CA PHE A 489 12.99 9.98 -2.69
C PHE A 489 12.65 10.46 -4.10
N GLN A 490 13.25 9.85 -5.13
CA GLN A 490 12.97 10.15 -6.52
C GLN A 490 11.87 9.24 -7.12
N TRP A 491 11.12 8.51 -6.30
CA TRP A 491 10.02 7.65 -6.78
C TRP A 491 9.04 8.40 -7.69
N GLY A 492 8.71 7.83 -8.84
CA GLY A 492 7.83 8.39 -9.86
C GLY A 492 8.46 9.51 -10.72
N GLU A 493 9.73 9.87 -10.50
CA GLU A 493 10.42 10.82 -11.36
C GLU A 493 10.87 10.19 -12.69
N SER A 494 11.11 11.04 -13.69
CA SER A 494 11.88 10.65 -14.87
C SER A 494 13.37 10.53 -14.54
N ALA A 495 13.99 9.42 -14.94
CA ALA A 495 15.42 9.17 -14.79
C ALA A 495 16.29 9.97 -15.79
N LEU A 496 15.69 10.48 -16.86
CA LEU A 496 16.39 11.10 -17.98
C LEU A 496 17.06 12.42 -17.59
N GLY A 497 18.38 12.51 -17.78
CA GLY A 497 19.13 13.77 -17.64
C GLY A 497 20.39 13.65 -16.80
N ASP A 498 20.86 14.80 -16.31
CA ASP A 498 22.08 14.92 -15.54
C ASP A 498 21.81 14.71 -14.05
N TRP A 499 22.40 13.67 -13.49
CA TRP A 499 22.46 13.40 -12.06
C TRP A 499 23.76 13.97 -11.50
N THR A 500 23.68 14.66 -10.35
CA THR A 500 24.84 15.30 -9.72
C THR A 500 25.07 14.71 -8.34
N LEU A 501 26.29 14.23 -8.09
CA LEU A 501 26.77 13.88 -6.76
C LEU A 501 27.53 15.08 -6.19
N GLU A 502 27.08 15.59 -5.05
CA GLU A 502 27.73 16.64 -4.27
C GLU A 502 28.42 16.01 -3.06
N ILE A 503 29.72 16.28 -2.89
CA ILE A 503 30.52 15.86 -1.74
C ILE A 503 31.05 17.11 -1.07
N GLN A 504 30.58 17.39 0.13
CA GLN A 504 31.05 18.51 0.95
C GLN A 504 32.02 17.99 2.01
N ASP A 505 33.22 18.55 2.04
CA ASP A 505 34.10 18.48 3.20
C ASP A 505 33.78 19.66 4.12
N THR A 506 33.32 19.33 5.34
CA THR A 506 32.85 20.30 6.34
C THR A 506 33.96 20.82 7.24
N ALA A 507 35.13 20.18 7.23
CA ALA A 507 36.28 20.57 8.04
C ALA A 507 37.44 21.04 7.15
N THR A 508 38.52 21.50 7.78
CA THR A 508 39.77 21.78 7.05
C THR A 508 40.90 20.93 7.60
N GLY A 509 41.75 20.39 6.74
CA GLY A 509 43.01 19.75 7.13
C GLY A 509 43.31 18.42 6.46
N THR A 510 42.32 17.81 5.80
CA THR A 510 42.51 16.60 5.00
C THR A 510 41.88 16.82 3.63
N SER A 511 42.34 16.09 2.61
CA SER A 511 41.77 16.15 1.28
C SER A 511 41.61 14.73 0.78
N GLY A 512 40.61 14.48 -0.05
CA GLY A 512 40.36 13.16 -0.60
C GLY A 512 40.26 13.10 -2.11
N THR A 513 39.87 11.94 -2.59
CA THR A 513 39.56 11.69 -3.99
C THR A 513 38.31 10.82 -4.05
N LEU A 514 37.30 11.26 -4.78
CA LEU A 514 36.26 10.39 -5.29
C LEU A 514 36.88 9.59 -6.43
N ASN A 515 37.19 8.32 -6.18
CA ASN A 515 37.89 7.46 -7.14
C ASN A 515 36.96 7.11 -8.31
N SER A 516 35.75 6.68 -7.96
CA SER A 516 34.64 6.45 -8.88
C SER A 516 33.32 6.47 -8.13
N TRP A 517 32.24 6.71 -8.86
CA TRP A 517 30.90 6.33 -8.41
C TRP A 517 30.09 5.82 -9.59
N SER A 518 29.12 4.95 -9.31
CA SER A 518 28.14 4.50 -10.28
C SER A 518 26.73 4.78 -9.79
N LEU A 519 25.82 4.94 -10.75
CA LEU A 519 24.40 5.17 -10.52
C LEU A 519 23.63 4.05 -11.20
N SER A 520 22.77 3.38 -10.44
CA SER A 520 21.80 2.41 -10.94
C SER A 520 20.39 2.90 -10.62
N VAL A 521 19.58 3.11 -11.64
CA VAL A 521 18.18 3.51 -11.51
C VAL A 521 17.31 2.34 -11.92
N TYR A 522 16.38 1.98 -11.06
CA TYR A 522 15.44 0.87 -11.24
C TYR A 522 14.01 1.40 -11.29
N GLY A 523 13.17 0.77 -12.11
CA GLY A 523 11.77 1.13 -12.23
C GLY A 523 11.18 0.58 -13.52
N ASP A 524 10.22 1.31 -14.09
CA ASP A 524 9.50 0.89 -15.28
C ASP A 524 9.78 1.78 -16.50
N ALA A 525 9.59 1.19 -17.68
CA ALA A 525 9.67 1.96 -18.91
C ALA A 525 8.51 2.97 -18.93
N PRO A 526 8.75 4.25 -19.31
CA PRO A 526 7.69 5.24 -19.36
C PRO A 526 6.54 4.78 -20.25
N SER A 527 5.32 4.92 -19.75
CA SER A 527 4.10 4.61 -20.46
C SER A 527 3.47 5.88 -21.03
N ALA A 528 2.59 5.72 -22.01
CA ALA A 528 1.61 6.77 -22.32
C ALA A 528 0.32 6.55 -21.53
N ASP A 529 0.09 5.34 -21.01
CA ASP A 529 -1.08 5.04 -20.18
C ASP A 529 -0.76 5.44 -18.74
N ASP A 530 -1.30 6.58 -18.29
CA ASP A 530 -0.99 7.17 -16.98
C ASP A 530 -2.08 6.89 -15.94
N THR A 531 -1.69 6.80 -14.66
CA THR A 531 -2.64 6.75 -13.54
C THR A 531 -2.38 7.88 -12.56
N TYR A 532 -3.38 8.72 -12.36
CA TYR A 532 -3.35 9.87 -11.45
C TYR A 532 -4.08 9.53 -10.16
N PHE A 533 -3.36 9.50 -9.05
CA PHE A 533 -3.86 9.08 -7.75
C PHE A 533 -4.25 10.29 -6.90
N TYR A 534 -5.42 10.23 -6.26
CA TYR A 534 -5.91 11.29 -5.39
C TYR A 534 -6.37 10.75 -4.05
N SER A 535 -6.02 11.45 -2.97
CA SER A 535 -6.41 11.14 -1.59
C SER A 535 -7.14 12.30 -0.92
N ASP A 536 -7.61 12.10 0.30
CA ASP A 536 -8.25 13.16 1.11
C ASP A 536 -7.33 14.37 1.34
N ASN A 537 -6.02 14.21 1.17
CA ASN A 537 -5.04 15.27 1.33
C ASN A 537 -4.90 16.20 0.11
N PHE A 538 -5.56 15.93 -1.03
CA PHE A 538 -5.39 16.71 -2.26
C PHE A 538 -5.52 18.22 -2.04
N GLY A 539 -6.54 18.65 -1.27
CA GLY A 539 -6.76 20.07 -0.97
C GLY A 539 -5.67 20.71 -0.10
N ALA A 540 -5.04 19.94 0.79
CA ALA A 540 -3.91 20.41 1.58
C ALA A 540 -2.64 20.49 0.73
N MET A 541 -2.38 19.48 -0.10
CA MET A 541 -1.20 19.43 -0.99
C MET A 541 -1.22 20.55 -2.02
N ALA A 542 -2.37 20.85 -2.62
CA ALA A 542 -2.52 21.95 -3.56
C ALA A 542 -2.24 23.34 -2.97
N GLN A 543 -2.26 23.49 -1.63
CA GLN A 543 -1.93 24.74 -0.95
C GLN A 543 -0.46 24.82 -0.51
N ARG A 544 0.16 23.67 -0.23
CA ARG A 544 1.54 23.58 0.28
C ARG A 544 2.58 23.63 -0.83
N ASP A 545 2.31 23.00 -1.97
CA ASP A 545 3.20 23.06 -3.12
C ASP A 545 2.92 24.31 -3.98
N GLY A 546 3.52 25.43 -3.59
CA GLY A 546 3.43 26.68 -4.34
C GLY A 546 4.21 26.68 -5.67
N SER A 547 4.94 25.61 -5.99
CA SER A 547 5.83 25.53 -7.15
C SER A 547 5.17 24.93 -8.39
N ARG A 548 4.09 24.16 -8.23
CA ARG A 548 3.36 23.46 -9.31
C ARG A 548 1.85 23.71 -9.26
N ASP A 549 1.22 23.65 -10.43
CA ASP A 549 -0.24 23.70 -10.53
C ASP A 549 -0.85 22.30 -10.36
N ARG A 550 -1.06 21.90 -9.11
CA ARG A 550 -1.69 20.60 -8.78
C ARG A 550 -3.17 20.51 -9.15
N THR A 551 -3.77 21.61 -9.59
CA THR A 551 -5.22 21.72 -9.83
C THR A 551 -5.60 21.60 -11.29
N ARG A 552 -4.64 21.27 -12.16
CA ARG A 552 -4.84 21.12 -13.60
C ARG A 552 -4.23 19.82 -14.09
N LEU A 553 -5.06 19.01 -14.76
CA LEU A 553 -4.63 17.77 -15.40
C LEU A 553 -4.52 17.97 -16.91
N THR A 554 -3.39 17.56 -17.50
CA THR A 554 -3.15 17.62 -18.94
C THR A 554 -2.59 16.29 -19.42
N ASP A 555 -3.39 15.57 -20.17
CA ASP A 555 -3.01 14.28 -20.76
C ASP A 555 -3.65 14.12 -22.14
N THR A 556 -2.92 13.74 -23.17
CA THR A 556 -3.46 13.73 -24.54
C THR A 556 -3.31 12.41 -25.26
N THR A 557 -2.68 11.41 -24.65
CA THR A 557 -2.33 10.16 -25.31
C THR A 557 -2.22 9.06 -24.28
N GLY A 558 -2.88 7.93 -24.50
CA GLY A 558 -2.82 6.82 -23.56
C GLY A 558 -4.20 6.24 -23.32
N LEU A 559 -4.27 5.32 -22.37
CA LEU A 559 -5.47 4.91 -21.68
C LEU A 559 -5.35 5.32 -20.22
N ASP A 560 -5.89 6.48 -19.90
CA ASP A 560 -5.51 7.18 -18.70
C ASP A 560 -6.57 7.02 -17.61
N ARG A 561 -6.11 7.02 -16.35
CA ARG A 561 -6.95 6.76 -15.18
C ARG A 561 -6.84 7.86 -14.14
N ILE A 562 -7.99 8.30 -13.62
CA ILE A 562 -8.06 8.97 -12.33
C ILE A 562 -8.46 7.94 -11.27
N ASN A 563 -7.60 7.67 -10.30
CA ASN A 563 -7.88 6.78 -9.18
C ASN A 563 -8.09 7.58 -7.88
N ALA A 564 -9.33 7.63 -7.40
CA ALA A 564 -9.69 8.29 -6.16
C ALA A 564 -10.11 7.31 -5.04
N ALA A 565 -9.69 6.04 -5.12
CA ALA A 565 -10.01 5.00 -4.14
C ALA A 565 -9.64 5.37 -2.69
N MET A 566 -8.62 6.21 -2.52
CA MET A 566 -8.15 6.69 -1.23
C MET A 566 -9.07 7.74 -0.58
N VAL A 567 -10.04 8.30 -1.31
CA VAL A 567 -10.89 9.40 -0.82
C VAL A 567 -12.07 8.84 -0.01
N THR A 568 -12.27 9.37 1.21
CA THR A 568 -13.37 8.95 2.09
C THR A 568 -14.70 9.62 1.75
N GLY A 569 -14.64 10.86 1.26
CA GLY A 569 -15.80 11.69 0.96
C GLY A 569 -16.29 11.55 -0.49
N GLY A 570 -17.55 11.91 -0.74
CA GLY A 570 -18.11 11.89 -2.09
C GLY A 570 -17.42 12.87 -3.04
N ILE A 571 -17.03 12.41 -4.22
CA ILE A 571 -16.37 13.19 -5.27
C ILE A 571 -17.31 13.49 -6.45
N PHE A 572 -16.89 14.42 -7.30
CA PHE A 572 -17.46 14.63 -8.62
C PHE A 572 -16.36 14.64 -9.67
N LEU A 573 -16.33 13.63 -10.54
CA LEU A 573 -15.43 13.57 -11.69
C LEU A 573 -16.23 13.82 -12.97
N ASN A 574 -15.79 14.81 -13.74
CA ASN A 574 -16.26 15.05 -15.10
C ASN A 574 -15.07 14.89 -16.04
N LEU A 575 -15.07 13.83 -16.85
CA LEU A 575 -13.95 13.50 -17.73
C LEU A 575 -13.99 14.28 -19.04
N GLN A 576 -14.94 15.21 -19.22
CA GLN A 576 -15.03 16.03 -20.42
C GLN A 576 -13.83 16.99 -20.53
N PRO A 577 -13.22 17.12 -21.71
CA PRO A 577 -12.14 18.08 -21.93
C PRO A 577 -12.58 19.52 -21.58
N GLY A 578 -11.74 20.25 -20.86
CA GLY A 578 -12.04 21.63 -20.43
C GLY A 578 -13.02 21.76 -19.26
N SER A 579 -13.45 20.64 -18.66
CA SER A 579 -14.39 20.65 -17.53
C SER A 579 -13.68 20.74 -16.18
N THR A 580 -14.47 20.90 -15.11
CA THR A 580 -13.98 20.97 -13.74
C THR A 580 -14.61 19.84 -12.91
N SER A 581 -13.75 19.09 -12.26
CA SER A 581 -14.03 18.05 -11.27
C SER A 581 -13.80 18.59 -9.86
N GLN A 582 -14.29 17.86 -8.86
CA GLN A 582 -14.09 18.14 -7.44
C GLN A 582 -13.72 16.84 -6.70
N ILE A 583 -12.55 16.83 -6.08
CA ILE A 583 -12.00 15.68 -5.34
C ILE A 583 -11.56 16.19 -3.96
N ALA A 584 -11.95 15.52 -2.88
CA ALA A 584 -11.62 15.93 -1.50
C ALA A 584 -11.87 17.44 -1.22
N GLY A 585 -12.95 18.00 -1.80
CA GLY A 585 -13.30 19.42 -1.70
C GLY A 585 -12.48 20.37 -2.60
N GLN A 586 -11.38 19.91 -3.19
CA GLN A 586 -10.49 20.65 -4.09
C GLN A 586 -10.94 20.53 -5.55
N SER A 587 -10.83 21.63 -6.32
CA SER A 587 -11.15 21.63 -7.75
C SER A 587 -9.98 21.08 -8.56
N LEU A 588 -10.31 20.25 -9.56
CA LEU A 588 -9.38 19.74 -10.57
C LEU A 588 -9.91 20.11 -11.95
N THR A 589 -9.13 20.85 -12.74
CA THR A 589 -9.50 21.28 -14.09
C THR A 589 -8.89 20.36 -15.13
N MET A 590 -9.73 19.77 -15.98
CA MET A 590 -9.27 19.07 -17.18
C MET A 590 -8.87 20.11 -18.23
N SER A 591 -7.63 20.08 -18.73
CA SER A 591 -7.24 20.92 -19.86
C SER A 591 -8.10 20.61 -21.11
N PRO A 592 -8.24 21.54 -22.08
CA PRO A 592 -9.14 21.37 -23.24
C PRO A 592 -8.80 20.21 -24.19
N ALA A 593 -7.57 19.72 -24.15
CA ALA A 593 -7.13 18.56 -24.93
C ALA A 593 -7.09 17.27 -24.08
N THR A 594 -7.44 17.36 -22.80
CA THR A 594 -7.32 16.24 -21.87
C THR A 594 -8.30 15.13 -22.23
N VAL A 595 -7.82 13.91 -22.35
CA VAL A 595 -8.67 12.72 -22.49
C VAL A 595 -8.34 11.78 -21.32
N ILE A 596 -9.38 11.31 -20.63
CA ILE A 596 -9.27 10.32 -19.56
C ILE A 596 -10.35 9.28 -19.83
N GLU A 597 -9.95 8.02 -19.96
CA GLU A 597 -10.85 6.92 -20.25
C GLU A 597 -11.38 6.27 -18.98
N GLN A 598 -10.61 6.29 -17.88
CA GLN A 598 -10.91 5.54 -16.68
C GLN A 598 -11.04 6.43 -15.44
N ALA A 599 -12.04 6.16 -14.61
CA ALA A 599 -12.21 6.83 -13.32
C ALA A 599 -12.68 5.84 -12.26
N ILE A 600 -12.06 5.92 -11.09
CA ILE A 600 -12.39 5.11 -9.91
C ILE A 600 -12.76 6.05 -8.76
N GLY A 601 -13.94 5.82 -8.18
CA GLY A 601 -14.44 6.47 -6.95
C GLY A 601 -13.77 5.95 -5.68
N GLY A 602 -14.14 6.55 -4.56
CA GLY A 602 -13.66 6.21 -3.22
C GLY A 602 -14.73 5.48 -2.40
N ASP A 603 -14.80 5.81 -1.10
CA ASP A 603 -15.81 5.25 -0.20
C ASP A 603 -17.08 6.13 -0.06
N GLY A 604 -17.08 7.27 -0.76
CA GLY A 604 -18.10 8.29 -0.68
C GLY A 604 -19.30 8.02 -1.58
N ALA A 605 -20.29 8.91 -1.56
CA ALA A 605 -21.37 8.90 -2.56
C ALA A 605 -20.93 9.70 -3.79
N ASP A 606 -20.34 9.01 -4.75
CA ASP A 606 -19.60 9.58 -5.85
C ASP A 606 -20.45 9.88 -7.07
N ARG A 607 -19.93 10.79 -7.90
CA ARG A 607 -20.55 11.18 -9.16
C ARG A 607 -19.51 11.16 -10.26
N LEU A 608 -19.58 10.16 -11.11
CA LEU A 608 -18.65 9.97 -12.22
C LEU A 608 -19.37 10.21 -13.53
N GLN A 609 -18.81 11.07 -14.36
CA GLN A 609 -19.33 11.38 -15.68
C GLN A 609 -18.22 11.19 -16.72
N GLY A 610 -18.47 10.28 -17.67
CA GLY A 610 -17.62 10.03 -18.82
C GLY A 610 -17.59 11.21 -19.80
N ASN A 611 -16.91 11.01 -20.92
CA ASN A 611 -16.75 11.99 -21.98
C ASN A 611 -17.48 11.58 -23.26
N GLY A 612 -16.81 11.53 -24.41
CA GLY A 612 -17.40 11.06 -25.67
C GLY A 612 -16.63 9.89 -26.28
N THR A 613 -15.71 9.29 -25.52
CA THR A 613 -15.00 8.06 -25.83
C THR A 613 -15.56 6.94 -24.96
N GLY A 614 -15.24 5.68 -25.27
CA GLY A 614 -15.61 4.58 -24.37
C GLY A 614 -14.86 4.71 -23.04
N ASN A 615 -15.61 4.76 -21.94
CA ASN A 615 -15.11 4.96 -20.58
C ASN A 615 -15.24 3.72 -19.71
N LEU A 616 -14.33 3.56 -18.76
CA LEU A 616 -14.48 2.65 -17.61
C LEU A 616 -14.71 3.49 -16.35
N LEU A 617 -15.93 3.48 -15.84
CA LEU A 617 -16.30 4.18 -14.61
C LEU A 617 -16.56 3.17 -13.50
N ASP A 618 -15.80 3.26 -12.43
CA ASP A 618 -15.93 2.44 -11.23
C ASP A 618 -16.36 3.32 -10.05
N GLY A 619 -17.53 3.05 -9.49
CA GLY A 619 -18.11 3.82 -8.39
C GLY A 619 -17.39 3.68 -7.05
N GLY A 620 -16.65 2.59 -6.84
CA GLY A 620 -16.06 2.27 -5.54
C GLY A 620 -17.09 1.76 -4.53
N ARG A 621 -17.01 2.22 -3.28
CA ARG A 621 -18.05 1.95 -2.27
C ARG A 621 -18.91 3.19 -2.15
N GLY A 622 -20.20 3.03 -1.86
CA GLY A 622 -21.04 4.17 -1.51
C GLY A 622 -22.43 4.10 -2.12
N ASN A 623 -22.99 5.23 -2.52
CA ASN A 623 -24.23 5.20 -3.30
C ASN A 623 -24.04 6.16 -4.47
N ASP A 624 -23.62 5.58 -5.58
CA ASP A 624 -22.91 6.32 -6.61
C ASP A 624 -23.81 6.65 -7.79
N ARG A 625 -23.34 7.62 -8.58
CA ARG A 625 -24.03 8.04 -9.80
C ARG A 625 -23.04 8.08 -10.96
N LEU A 626 -23.20 7.12 -11.85
CA LEU A 626 -22.34 6.96 -13.02
C LEU A 626 -23.14 7.33 -14.29
N LEU A 627 -22.52 8.12 -15.15
CA LEU A 627 -23.08 8.54 -16.44
C LEU A 627 -22.01 8.38 -17.54
N GLY A 628 -22.19 7.41 -18.44
CA GLY A 628 -21.25 7.11 -19.53
C GLY A 628 -21.22 8.20 -20.61
N ARG A 629 -22.41 8.53 -21.14
CA ARG A 629 -22.71 9.51 -22.20
C ARG A 629 -22.64 8.95 -23.62
N ASP A 630 -21.60 9.27 -24.37
CA ASP A 630 -21.40 8.79 -25.76
C ASP A 630 -20.17 7.90 -25.74
N GLY A 631 -20.11 6.88 -26.59
CA GLY A 631 -19.06 5.88 -26.54
C GLY A 631 -19.54 4.58 -25.90
N ALA A 632 -18.87 3.47 -26.20
CA ALA A 632 -19.22 2.18 -25.63
C ALA A 632 -18.61 2.07 -24.22
N ASP A 633 -19.42 2.32 -23.19
CA ASP A 633 -18.97 2.49 -21.82
C ASP A 633 -19.12 1.22 -20.97
N GLN A 634 -18.28 1.12 -19.94
CA GLN A 634 -18.42 0.14 -18.86
C GLN A 634 -18.58 0.86 -17.52
N LEU A 635 -19.71 0.65 -16.86
CA LEU A 635 -20.06 1.26 -15.57
C LEU A 635 -20.18 0.17 -14.50
N LEU A 636 -19.46 0.32 -13.40
CA LEU A 636 -19.43 -0.57 -12.24
C LEU A 636 -19.95 0.21 -11.01
N GLY A 637 -21.10 -0.19 -10.45
CA GLY A 637 -21.65 0.39 -9.21
C GLY A 637 -20.89 -0.08 -7.97
N ASN A 638 -20.52 -1.37 -7.94
CA ASN A 638 -19.85 -2.03 -6.82
C ASN A 638 -20.75 -2.07 -5.58
N SER A 639 -20.33 -1.54 -4.43
CA SER A 639 -21.05 -1.70 -3.18
C SER A 639 -21.97 -0.51 -2.89
N GLY A 640 -23.26 -0.77 -2.81
CA GLY A 640 -24.30 0.10 -2.28
C GLY A 640 -25.45 0.33 -3.26
N ASN A 641 -26.19 1.44 -3.13
CA ASN A 641 -27.41 1.62 -3.95
C ASN A 641 -27.17 2.63 -5.06
N ASP A 642 -26.80 2.11 -6.23
CA ASP A 642 -26.21 2.91 -7.27
C ASP A 642 -27.20 3.31 -8.35
N ARG A 643 -26.80 4.34 -9.10
CA ARG A 643 -27.51 4.78 -10.30
C ARG A 643 -26.56 4.86 -11.48
N LEU A 644 -26.72 3.93 -12.40
CA LEU A 644 -25.92 3.84 -13.61
C LEU A 644 -26.76 4.23 -14.83
N ILE A 645 -26.21 5.08 -15.69
CA ILE A 645 -26.80 5.45 -16.98
C ILE A 645 -25.71 5.31 -18.04
N GLY A 646 -25.91 4.41 -19.01
CA GLY A 646 -25.00 4.22 -20.14
C GLY A 646 -25.00 5.46 -21.02
N GLY A 647 -25.99 5.58 -21.90
CA GLY A 647 -26.16 6.76 -22.73
C GLY A 647 -26.47 6.40 -24.18
N ASN A 648 -25.55 6.71 -25.08
CA ASN A 648 -25.56 6.32 -26.48
C ASN A 648 -24.51 5.24 -26.70
N ASP A 649 -24.64 4.48 -27.79
CA ASP A 649 -23.76 3.36 -28.11
C ASP A 649 -23.93 2.17 -27.14
N ARG A 650 -23.17 1.10 -27.35
CA ARG A 650 -23.39 -0.17 -26.65
C ARG A 650 -22.70 -0.19 -25.30
N ASP A 651 -23.49 -0.07 -24.24
CA ASP A 651 -22.96 0.04 -22.89
C ASP A 651 -23.05 -1.26 -22.09
N ARG A 652 -22.18 -1.38 -21.09
CA ARG A 652 -22.18 -2.45 -20.10
C ARG A 652 -22.29 -1.88 -18.70
N LEU A 653 -23.42 -2.12 -18.05
CA LEU A 653 -23.71 -1.65 -16.69
C LEU A 653 -23.77 -2.83 -15.72
N LEU A 654 -23.05 -2.73 -14.61
CA LEU A 654 -23.07 -3.71 -13.51
C LEU A 654 -23.36 -2.96 -12.21
N GLY A 655 -24.52 -3.21 -11.58
CA GLY A 655 -24.87 -2.65 -10.27
C GLY A 655 -24.01 -3.26 -9.17
N GLN A 656 -23.99 -4.59 -9.11
CA GLN A 656 -23.35 -5.42 -8.09
C GLN A 656 -24.14 -5.47 -6.78
N ASP A 657 -23.58 -5.07 -5.64
CA ASP A 657 -24.22 -5.31 -4.35
C ASP A 657 -25.06 -4.11 -3.92
N GLY A 658 -26.36 -4.30 -3.77
CA GLY A 658 -27.28 -3.32 -3.20
C GLY A 658 -28.49 -3.09 -4.08
N ARG A 659 -29.17 -1.95 -3.92
CA ARG A 659 -30.46 -1.70 -4.58
C ARG A 659 -30.32 -0.73 -5.74
N ASP A 660 -30.02 -1.28 -6.91
CA ASP A 660 -29.51 -0.48 -8.00
C ASP A 660 -30.58 -0.01 -8.98
N ARG A 661 -30.23 1.04 -9.72
CA ARG A 661 -31.00 1.56 -10.83
C ARG A 661 -30.13 1.71 -12.06
N LEU A 662 -30.28 0.79 -13.00
CA LEU A 662 -29.52 0.75 -14.24
C LEU A 662 -30.40 1.18 -15.40
N ARG A 663 -29.88 2.06 -16.26
CA ARG A 663 -30.51 2.44 -17.52
C ARG A 663 -29.48 2.36 -18.65
N GLY A 664 -29.73 1.51 -19.64
CA GLY A 664 -28.86 1.36 -20.82
C GLY A 664 -28.83 2.65 -21.61
N GLY A 665 -29.90 2.94 -22.34
CA GLY A 665 -30.00 4.18 -23.10
C GLY A 665 -30.44 3.93 -24.52
N ASN A 666 -29.61 4.30 -25.47
CA ASN A 666 -29.80 4.01 -26.89
C ASN A 666 -28.79 2.94 -27.31
N ASP A 667 -29.13 2.18 -28.35
CA ASP A 667 -28.38 1.05 -28.89
C ASP A 667 -28.38 -0.19 -27.97
N ASP A 668 -27.66 -1.25 -28.37
CA ASP A 668 -27.80 -2.57 -27.76
C ASP A 668 -27.00 -2.67 -26.45
N ASP A 669 -27.69 -2.61 -25.32
CA ASP A 669 -27.05 -2.55 -24.00
C ASP A 669 -27.03 -3.88 -23.25
N ARG A 670 -26.10 -3.98 -22.28
CA ARG A 670 -26.04 -5.08 -21.32
C ARG A 670 -26.09 -4.57 -19.88
N LEU A 671 -27.17 -4.89 -19.18
CA LEU A 671 -27.40 -4.52 -17.78
C LEU A 671 -27.37 -5.77 -16.89
N ILE A 672 -26.58 -5.71 -15.82
CA ILE A 672 -26.52 -6.73 -14.77
C ILE A 672 -26.81 -6.04 -13.43
N GLY A 673 -27.93 -6.40 -12.78
CA GLY A 673 -28.32 -5.84 -11.48
C GLY A 673 -27.31 -6.22 -10.40
N GLY A 674 -27.22 -7.51 -10.09
CA GLY A 674 -26.35 -8.02 -9.04
C GLY A 674 -27.21 -8.51 -7.87
N GLY A 675 -26.73 -8.35 -6.64
CA GLY A 675 -27.47 -8.75 -5.44
C GLY A 675 -28.29 -7.59 -4.88
N GLY A 676 -29.58 -7.78 -4.62
CA GLY A 676 -30.46 -6.77 -4.03
C GLY A 676 -31.72 -6.57 -4.87
N ASN A 677 -32.52 -5.52 -4.64
CA ASN A 677 -33.84 -5.38 -5.29
C ASN A 677 -33.82 -4.30 -6.39
N ASP A 678 -33.36 -4.70 -7.57
CA ASP A 678 -32.91 -3.80 -8.62
C ASP A 678 -34.01 -3.31 -9.55
N ARG A 679 -33.69 -2.24 -10.29
CA ARG A 679 -34.51 -1.72 -11.38
C ARG A 679 -33.67 -1.54 -12.63
N LEU A 680 -33.94 -2.35 -13.63
CA LEU A 680 -33.21 -2.36 -14.90
C LEU A 680 -34.10 -1.84 -16.03
N PHE A 681 -33.62 -0.82 -16.74
CA PHE A 681 -34.29 -0.22 -17.89
C PHE A 681 -33.39 -0.37 -19.12
N GLY A 682 -33.78 -1.19 -20.11
CA GLY A 682 -33.00 -1.41 -21.33
C GLY A 682 -32.85 -0.12 -22.11
N GLY A 683 -33.94 0.35 -22.71
CA GLY A 683 -33.94 1.61 -23.44
C GLY A 683 -34.36 1.38 -24.88
N ASP A 684 -33.72 2.05 -25.83
CA ASP A 684 -33.90 1.82 -27.25
C ASP A 684 -32.79 0.90 -27.76
N GLY A 685 -33.09 -0.30 -28.23
CA GLY A 685 -32.08 -1.23 -28.72
C GLY A 685 -32.54 -2.67 -28.63
N SER A 686 -31.65 -3.64 -28.84
CA SER A 686 -31.86 -5.04 -28.45
C SER A 686 -31.05 -5.36 -27.21
N ASP A 687 -31.66 -5.14 -26.05
CA ASP A 687 -30.97 -5.16 -24.77
C ASP A 687 -30.93 -6.53 -24.11
N VAL A 688 -29.92 -6.72 -23.25
CA VAL A 688 -29.81 -7.87 -22.35
C VAL A 688 -29.86 -7.38 -20.91
N LEU A 689 -30.93 -7.74 -20.20
CA LEU A 689 -31.10 -7.44 -18.78
C LEU A 689 -31.04 -8.73 -17.97
N LYS A 690 -30.10 -8.79 -17.03
CA LYS A 690 -29.98 -9.86 -16.03
C LYS A 690 -30.09 -9.24 -14.65
N ALA A 691 -31.13 -9.54 -13.90
CA ALA A 691 -31.32 -8.91 -12.60
C ALA A 691 -30.38 -9.49 -11.54
N GLY A 692 -30.58 -10.74 -11.11
CA GLY A 692 -29.65 -11.40 -10.19
C GLY A 692 -30.40 -11.99 -8.99
N PRO A 693 -29.77 -12.09 -7.81
CA PRO A 693 -30.50 -12.39 -6.58
C PRO A 693 -31.28 -11.19 -6.05
N GLY A 694 -32.58 -11.37 -5.81
CA GLY A 694 -33.45 -10.39 -5.15
C GLY A 694 -34.81 -10.27 -5.82
N ASN A 695 -35.65 -9.33 -5.40
CA ASN A 695 -36.96 -9.12 -6.01
C ASN A 695 -36.89 -7.94 -6.97
N ASP A 696 -36.65 -8.25 -8.24
CA ASP A 696 -36.22 -7.25 -9.20
C ASP A 696 -37.35 -6.76 -10.09
N GLN A 697 -37.09 -5.65 -10.77
CA GLN A 697 -38.00 -5.09 -11.77
C GLN A 697 -37.25 -4.82 -13.08
N LEU A 698 -37.71 -5.44 -14.16
CA LEU A 698 -37.07 -5.36 -15.48
C LEU A 698 -38.02 -4.73 -16.50
N TRP A 699 -37.56 -3.66 -17.14
CA TRP A 699 -38.21 -3.03 -18.27
C TRP A 699 -37.31 -3.15 -19.50
N GLY A 700 -37.73 -3.93 -20.51
CA GLY A 700 -37.05 -3.90 -21.82
C GLY A 700 -37.14 -2.51 -22.48
N GLN A 701 -38.28 -1.83 -22.31
CA GLN A 701 -38.59 -0.53 -22.93
C GLN A 701 -38.55 -0.58 -24.47
N GLY A 702 -38.10 0.47 -25.15
CA GLY A 702 -38.16 0.63 -26.60
C GLY A 702 -37.39 -0.43 -27.40
N GLY A 703 -36.99 -0.08 -28.62
CA GLY A 703 -36.15 -0.96 -29.44
C GLY A 703 -36.80 -2.22 -30.02
N ASP A 704 -35.95 -3.18 -30.41
CA ASP A 704 -36.30 -4.39 -31.14
C ASP A 704 -36.57 -5.57 -30.17
N SER A 705 -35.70 -6.59 -30.10
CA SER A 705 -35.96 -7.84 -29.35
C SER A 705 -35.10 -7.96 -28.09
N ASN A 706 -35.65 -7.55 -26.95
CA ASN A 706 -34.97 -7.55 -25.65
C ASN A 706 -34.92 -8.94 -25.01
N ARG A 707 -33.91 -9.20 -24.19
CA ARG A 707 -33.71 -10.47 -23.48
C ARG A 707 -33.65 -10.24 -21.98
N LEU A 708 -34.67 -10.72 -21.26
CA LEU A 708 -34.86 -10.48 -19.83
C LEU A 708 -34.67 -11.78 -19.03
N ILE A 709 -33.86 -11.70 -17.96
CA ILE A 709 -33.54 -12.81 -17.07
C ILE A 709 -33.64 -12.31 -15.62
N GLY A 710 -34.55 -12.89 -14.83
CA GLY A 710 -34.73 -12.52 -13.42
C GLY A 710 -33.68 -13.17 -12.52
N ASN A 711 -33.46 -14.47 -12.69
CA ASN A 711 -32.72 -15.37 -11.80
C ASN A 711 -33.45 -15.69 -10.48
N GLN A 712 -32.91 -15.29 -9.33
CA GLN A 712 -33.39 -15.75 -8.01
C GLN A 712 -34.21 -14.67 -7.35
N GLY A 713 -35.39 -15.03 -6.81
CA GLY A 713 -36.28 -14.12 -6.12
C GLY A 713 -37.58 -13.89 -6.89
N ASN A 714 -38.43 -12.98 -6.39
CA ASN A 714 -39.77 -12.76 -6.94
C ASN A 714 -39.75 -11.56 -7.89
N ASP A 715 -39.49 -11.83 -9.16
CA ASP A 715 -39.19 -10.79 -10.13
C ASP A 715 -40.44 -10.25 -10.82
N ILE A 716 -40.36 -9.01 -11.29
CA ILE A 716 -41.40 -8.37 -12.10
C ILE A 716 -40.85 -8.00 -13.48
N PHE A 717 -41.37 -8.65 -14.51
CA PHE A 717 -41.09 -8.30 -15.90
C PHE A 717 -42.18 -7.36 -16.42
N VAL A 718 -41.84 -6.10 -16.68
CA VAL A 718 -42.83 -5.06 -16.98
C VAL A 718 -43.15 -5.01 -18.47
N LEU A 719 -44.45 -4.92 -18.78
CA LEU A 719 -45.02 -4.83 -20.12
C LEU A 719 -45.61 -3.43 -20.37
N GLU A 720 -45.20 -2.77 -21.44
CA GLU A 720 -45.68 -1.43 -21.84
C GLU A 720 -46.26 -1.41 -23.27
N ARG A 721 -47.16 -0.46 -23.60
CA ARG A 721 -47.89 -0.49 -24.89
C ARG A 721 -47.01 -0.20 -26.13
N ARG A 722 -45.81 0.34 -25.92
CA ARG A 722 -44.90 0.80 -26.98
C ARG A 722 -43.47 0.24 -26.81
N GLN A 723 -43.34 -0.84 -26.06
CA GLN A 723 -42.07 -1.55 -25.94
C GLN A 723 -41.75 -2.35 -27.20
N GLY A 724 -40.46 -2.65 -27.40
CA GLY A 724 -40.00 -3.72 -28.26
C GLY A 724 -40.46 -5.10 -27.77
N GLN A 725 -40.30 -6.13 -28.58
CA GLN A 725 -40.65 -7.49 -28.17
C GLN A 725 -39.66 -7.98 -27.10
N SER A 726 -40.11 -8.37 -25.92
CA SER A 726 -39.22 -8.94 -24.89
C SER A 726 -39.28 -10.46 -24.86
N VAL A 727 -38.14 -11.14 -24.80
CA VAL A 727 -38.02 -12.58 -24.53
C VAL A 727 -37.62 -12.76 -23.07
N ILE A 728 -38.54 -13.28 -22.27
CA ILE A 728 -38.33 -13.60 -20.87
C ILE A 728 -37.89 -15.07 -20.77
N GLN A 729 -36.67 -15.31 -20.26
CA GLN A 729 -36.05 -16.64 -20.35
C GLN A 729 -36.44 -17.61 -19.25
N ASP A 730 -36.68 -17.12 -18.05
CA ASP A 730 -36.68 -17.92 -16.82
C ASP A 730 -37.90 -17.65 -15.92
N PHE A 731 -38.99 -17.13 -16.49
CA PHE A 731 -40.23 -16.84 -15.75
C PHE A 731 -40.72 -18.05 -14.94
N GLN A 732 -40.80 -17.89 -13.62
CA GLN A 732 -41.28 -18.89 -12.68
C GLN A 732 -42.70 -18.56 -12.20
N ASN A 733 -43.67 -19.36 -12.62
CA ASN A 733 -45.06 -19.19 -12.22
C ASN A 733 -45.26 -19.27 -10.70
N GLY A 734 -46.11 -18.41 -10.15
CA GLY A 734 -46.38 -18.34 -8.70
C GLY A 734 -45.28 -17.67 -7.88
N ARG A 735 -44.16 -17.31 -8.51
CA ARG A 735 -43.03 -16.58 -7.90
C ARG A 735 -42.86 -15.22 -8.58
N ASP A 736 -42.67 -15.25 -9.89
CA ASP A 736 -42.46 -14.06 -10.72
C ASP A 736 -43.80 -13.52 -11.22
N ARG A 737 -43.81 -12.25 -11.64
CA ARG A 737 -45.00 -11.55 -12.12
C ARG A 737 -44.75 -10.75 -13.40
N LEU A 738 -45.81 -10.59 -14.18
CA LEU A 738 -45.87 -9.69 -15.31
C LEU A 738 -46.47 -8.36 -14.87
N GLY A 739 -45.65 -7.31 -14.90
CA GLY A 739 -46.06 -5.96 -14.55
C GLY A 739 -46.86 -5.29 -15.67
N LEU A 740 -48.06 -4.82 -15.38
CA LEU A 740 -48.89 -4.04 -16.30
C LEU A 740 -48.48 -2.56 -16.21
N GLY A 741 -47.51 -2.18 -17.04
CA GLY A 741 -46.96 -0.84 -17.10
C GLY A 741 -47.80 0.13 -17.95
N ARG A 742 -47.17 1.23 -18.38
CA ARG A 742 -47.89 2.35 -18.98
C ARG A 742 -48.67 1.94 -20.25
N GLY A 743 -49.99 2.12 -20.18
CA GLY A 743 -50.89 1.92 -21.31
C GLY A 743 -51.25 0.45 -21.60
N VAL A 744 -50.86 -0.48 -20.72
CA VAL A 744 -51.25 -1.89 -20.75
C VAL A 744 -52.27 -2.13 -19.65
N SER A 745 -53.29 -2.93 -19.94
CA SER A 745 -54.29 -3.35 -18.96
C SER A 745 -54.67 -4.80 -19.25
N LEU A 746 -55.00 -5.56 -18.20
CA LEU A 746 -55.19 -7.00 -18.30
C LEU A 746 -56.29 -7.39 -19.30
N ASP A 747 -57.37 -6.60 -19.38
CA ASP A 747 -58.49 -6.79 -20.31
C ASP A 747 -58.10 -6.70 -21.79
N ARG A 748 -56.97 -6.04 -22.09
CA ARG A 748 -56.44 -5.84 -23.45
C ARG A 748 -55.39 -6.87 -23.86
N LEU A 749 -54.83 -7.60 -22.90
CA LEU A 749 -53.83 -8.62 -23.17
C LEU A 749 -54.47 -9.89 -23.73
N ARG A 750 -53.78 -10.51 -24.68
CA ARG A 750 -54.08 -11.84 -25.19
C ARG A 750 -52.81 -12.65 -25.15
N TRP A 751 -52.89 -13.91 -24.72
CA TRP A 751 -51.74 -14.80 -24.71
C TRP A 751 -52.10 -16.17 -25.26
N SER A 752 -51.16 -16.80 -25.97
CA SER A 752 -51.36 -18.09 -26.62
C SER A 752 -50.07 -18.91 -26.66
N GLN A 753 -50.21 -20.24 -26.62
CA GLN A 753 -49.08 -21.16 -26.78
C GLN A 753 -48.53 -21.12 -28.22
N VAL A 754 -47.21 -20.97 -28.36
CA VAL A 754 -46.47 -21.07 -29.61
C VAL A 754 -45.29 -22.00 -29.39
N GLY A 755 -45.39 -23.24 -29.87
CA GLY A 755 -44.40 -24.27 -29.54
C GLY A 755 -44.32 -24.51 -28.04
N ASN A 756 -43.12 -24.41 -27.46
CA ASN A 756 -42.90 -24.53 -26.02
C ASN A 756 -43.03 -23.21 -25.26
N ASP A 757 -43.35 -22.12 -25.94
CA ASP A 757 -43.35 -20.76 -25.39
C ASP A 757 -44.76 -20.17 -25.32
N ILE A 758 -44.96 -19.14 -24.50
CA ILE A 758 -46.18 -18.33 -24.50
C ILE A 758 -45.89 -17.00 -25.18
N GLU A 759 -46.73 -16.62 -26.13
CA GLU A 759 -46.68 -15.30 -26.74
C GLU A 759 -47.76 -14.39 -26.14
N ILE A 760 -47.38 -13.21 -25.65
CA ILE A 760 -48.25 -12.21 -25.02
C ILE A 760 -48.37 -10.98 -25.94
N ARG A 761 -49.60 -10.60 -26.29
CA ARG A 761 -49.91 -9.57 -27.30
C ARG A 761 -50.91 -8.53 -26.81
N VAL A 762 -50.82 -7.32 -27.36
CA VAL A 762 -51.87 -6.29 -27.34
C VAL A 762 -52.22 -5.92 -28.79
N GLY A 763 -53.43 -6.27 -29.22
CA GLY A 763 -53.80 -6.15 -30.63
C GLY A 763 -52.94 -7.05 -31.52
N ALA A 764 -52.32 -6.49 -32.54
CA ALA A 764 -51.40 -7.23 -33.42
C ALA A 764 -49.95 -7.29 -32.90
N ASN A 765 -49.61 -6.50 -31.88
CA ASN A 765 -48.25 -6.35 -31.40
C ASN A 765 -47.94 -7.38 -30.31
N THR A 766 -46.82 -8.08 -30.46
CA THR A 766 -46.27 -8.96 -29.42
C THR A 766 -45.46 -8.13 -28.45
N LEU A 767 -45.84 -8.18 -27.17
CA LEU A 767 -45.12 -7.49 -26.09
C LEU A 767 -44.04 -8.39 -25.50
N ALA A 768 -44.35 -9.67 -25.28
CA ALA A 768 -43.41 -10.60 -24.68
C ALA A 768 -43.57 -12.04 -25.17
N ILE A 769 -42.48 -12.80 -25.11
CA ILE A 769 -42.44 -14.26 -25.24
C ILE A 769 -41.91 -14.82 -23.92
N LEU A 770 -42.68 -15.69 -23.26
CA LEU A 770 -42.21 -16.46 -22.10
C LEU A 770 -41.65 -17.80 -22.59
N ARG A 771 -40.36 -18.04 -22.37
CA ARG A 771 -39.67 -19.25 -22.86
C ARG A 771 -40.01 -20.45 -21.99
N ASN A 772 -40.24 -21.59 -22.64
CA ASN A 772 -40.46 -22.89 -21.99
C ASN A 772 -41.59 -22.90 -20.94
N THR A 773 -42.57 -22.00 -21.06
CA THR A 773 -43.74 -21.91 -20.17
C THR A 773 -44.97 -22.50 -20.86
N GLN A 774 -45.82 -23.20 -20.12
CA GLN A 774 -47.08 -23.73 -20.65
C GLN A 774 -48.23 -22.79 -20.32
N VAL A 775 -49.06 -22.46 -21.32
CA VAL A 775 -50.16 -21.50 -21.17
C VAL A 775 -51.16 -21.87 -20.06
N ALA A 776 -51.30 -23.17 -19.75
CA ALA A 776 -52.14 -23.66 -18.66
C ALA A 776 -51.64 -23.26 -17.26
N GLN A 777 -50.40 -22.79 -17.14
CA GLN A 777 -49.81 -22.32 -15.89
C GLN A 777 -50.13 -20.85 -15.65
N LEU A 778 -50.39 -20.05 -16.69
CA LEU A 778 -50.56 -18.60 -16.58
C LEU A 778 -52.02 -18.21 -16.29
N ASP A 779 -52.26 -17.46 -15.21
CA ASP A 779 -53.56 -16.88 -14.86
C ASP A 779 -53.49 -15.40 -14.45
N SER A 780 -54.61 -14.82 -14.00
CA SER A 780 -54.68 -13.39 -13.65
C SER A 780 -53.80 -12.98 -12.45
N THR A 781 -53.41 -13.93 -11.60
CA THR A 781 -52.60 -13.68 -10.39
C THR A 781 -51.11 -13.51 -10.68
N ASP A 782 -50.68 -13.98 -11.86
CA ASP A 782 -49.35 -13.75 -12.43
C ASP A 782 -49.17 -12.32 -12.94
N PHE A 783 -50.24 -11.52 -12.99
CA PHE A 783 -50.19 -10.11 -13.40
C PHE A 783 -50.33 -9.18 -12.19
N THR A 784 -49.58 -8.08 -12.21
CA THR A 784 -49.68 -7.03 -11.20
C THR A 784 -49.68 -5.65 -11.86
N ASN A 785 -50.37 -4.68 -11.28
CA ASN A 785 -50.23 -3.28 -11.71
C ASN A 785 -48.91 -2.72 -11.16
N ILE A 786 -48.23 -1.92 -11.97
CA ILE A 786 -46.97 -1.24 -11.64
C ILE A 786 -47.16 0.27 -11.67
#